data_AF-A0A8J6C0V6-F1
#
_entry.id   AF-A0A8J6C0V6-F1
#
_cell.length_a   1.000
_cell.length_b   1.000
_cell.length_c   1.000
_cell.angle_alpha   90.00
_cell.angle_beta   90.00
_cell.angle_gamma   90.00
#
_symmetry.space_group_name_H-M   'P 1'
#
loop_
_entity.id
_entity.type
_entity.pdbx_description
1 polymer ?
#
loop_
_entity_poly.entity_id
_entity_poly.type
_entity_poly.pdbx_seq_one_letter_code
_entity_poly.pdbx_strand_id
1 'polypeptide(L)'
;MAAAARPLVSVKALEGDMATDSVGVQMPEVLRAPIRPDVVTFTHRLLSCNRRQPYAVSRRAGHQTSAESWGTGRAVSRIPRVPGGGTHRAGQGAFGNMCRGGRMFAPTKIWRRWHRRVNIRLRRIAVASALAATAVPSLVLARGHRIEGVPEFPMVVSDSIESIEKTAQSIKVLKQIGAYADAEKAKDSVAIRPGKGKMRNRRYINRKGPLIVYGTEGSKVVKAFRNLPGVDVSNVERLNLLDLAPGGHLGRFVIWTECAFKKLDEVYGGFDTPSVKKKGFVLPRPKMANADLSRLINSDEVQSVVKPINKEVKRREARRNPLKNVAAVLKLNPYFGTARKMAALAEAARIKAKNEKLDSKRTKLSPEEASKIKAAGKAWYKTMISDSDYTEFDNFSKSGIMKLKNRAQEIFRDSDLVFPSGRKHGARNVQMDYGVRANRPTVVQTRCRWIIGDVTEVLDHNTWKLGKIARMLSNNYFVIRLADCIQLKEFHISSLRVPAPAAPHSRQLSVADKKSEAMNLKTKLARRGQVPYDAVPRRSNKKRKAREDTSVHPRKRTQPENATRACGLDGSSFQYRPPQFIREETDECSVASCSINDSENFANARERRRSVGFPDDAMSACPCTSGMDADAAADDEPAIGVHELELEAYQLTMRALYASGPLTWEQESLLTNLRLSLNISNDQHLRQLRHLLSSP
;
A
#
# COMPACT_ATOMS: atom_id res chain seq x y z
N MET A 1 -28.72 -22.61 11.23
CA MET A 1 -28.54 -22.35 9.79
C MET A 1 -29.56 -23.19 9.06
N ALA A 2 -30.58 -22.57 8.48
CA ALA A 2 -31.33 -23.23 7.42
C ALA A 2 -30.37 -23.37 6.22
N ALA A 3 -29.79 -24.56 6.06
CA ALA A 3 -29.20 -24.96 4.79
C ALA A 3 -30.33 -25.09 3.74
N ALA A 4 -29.98 -25.28 2.47
CA ALA A 4 -30.92 -25.74 1.45
C ALA A 4 -31.27 -27.22 1.69
N ALA A 5 -31.85 -27.52 2.85
CA ALA A 5 -32.13 -28.86 3.33
C ALA A 5 -33.46 -29.35 2.75
N ARG A 6 -33.38 -30.14 1.69
CA ARG A 6 -34.49 -31.04 1.35
C ARG A 6 -34.65 -32.02 2.54
N PRO A 7 -35.84 -32.12 3.18
CA PRO A 7 -36.00 -33.01 4.33
C PRO A 7 -35.87 -34.49 3.95
N LEU A 8 -36.23 -34.81 2.71
CA LEU A 8 -36.01 -36.08 2.03
C LEU A 8 -35.09 -35.88 0.82
N VAL A 9 -34.19 -36.84 0.58
CA VAL A 9 -33.31 -36.94 -0.59
C VAL A 9 -33.68 -38.21 -1.34
N SER A 10 -33.73 -38.21 -2.67
CA SER A 10 -34.10 -39.40 -3.44
C SER A 10 -32.92 -40.37 -3.57
N VAL A 11 -33.17 -41.66 -3.39
CA VAL A 11 -32.19 -42.70 -3.74
C VAL A 11 -32.22 -42.89 -5.25
N LYS A 12 -31.09 -42.62 -5.91
CA LYS A 12 -30.98 -42.82 -7.35
C LYS A 12 -30.72 -44.29 -7.67
N ALA A 13 -31.76 -44.97 -8.15
CA ALA A 13 -31.70 -46.30 -8.72
C ALA A 13 -30.72 -46.40 -9.90
N LEU A 14 -30.12 -47.57 -10.07
CA LEU A 14 -29.17 -47.95 -11.13
C LEU A 14 -29.82 -48.89 -12.16
N GLU A 15 -29.12 -49.13 -13.28
CA GLU A 15 -29.52 -50.18 -14.23
C GLU A 15 -29.52 -51.57 -13.54
N GLY A 16 -30.72 -52.11 -13.34
CA GLY A 16 -30.95 -53.43 -12.70
C GLY A 16 -31.72 -53.36 -11.37
N ASP A 17 -31.89 -52.18 -10.78
CA ASP A 17 -32.72 -51.98 -9.59
C ASP A 17 -34.22 -51.95 -9.95
N MET A 18 -35.09 -52.25 -8.98
CA MET A 18 -36.54 -52.18 -9.16
C MET A 18 -37.04 -50.75 -9.00
N ALA A 19 -38.15 -50.41 -9.67
CA ALA A 19 -38.72 -49.05 -9.60
C ALA A 19 -39.10 -48.62 -8.16
N THR A 20 -39.42 -49.59 -7.30
CA THR A 20 -39.66 -49.45 -5.85
C THR A 20 -38.48 -48.88 -5.07
N ASP A 21 -37.26 -49.03 -5.59
CA ASP A 21 -36.03 -48.76 -4.84
C ASP A 21 -35.65 -47.27 -4.89
N SER A 22 -36.46 -46.46 -5.60
CA SER A 22 -36.37 -45.00 -5.68
C SER A 22 -36.92 -44.26 -4.44
N VAL A 23 -36.71 -44.84 -3.25
CA VAL A 23 -37.24 -44.35 -1.97
C VAL A 23 -36.62 -43.02 -1.56
N GLY A 24 -37.41 -42.14 -0.92
CA GLY A 24 -36.92 -40.92 -0.29
C GLY A 24 -36.35 -41.18 1.11
N VAL A 25 -35.07 -40.88 1.34
CA VAL A 25 -34.39 -41.04 2.64
C VAL A 25 -34.24 -39.68 3.34
N GLN A 26 -34.49 -39.64 4.65
CA GLN A 26 -34.37 -38.41 5.44
C GLN A 26 -32.93 -37.87 5.45
N MET A 27 -32.77 -36.54 5.36
CA MET A 27 -31.45 -35.89 5.33
C MET A 27 -30.77 -35.88 6.71
N PRO A 28 -29.60 -36.52 6.89
CA PRO A 28 -28.89 -36.57 8.18
C PRO A 28 -28.55 -35.20 8.76
N GLU A 29 -28.63 -35.07 10.09
CA GLU A 29 -28.47 -33.78 10.78
C GLU A 29 -27.04 -33.22 10.62
N VAL A 30 -26.05 -34.10 10.43
CA VAL A 30 -24.66 -33.72 10.15
C VAL A 30 -24.51 -32.87 8.88
N LEU A 31 -25.41 -33.00 7.91
CA LEU A 31 -25.40 -32.19 6.68
C LEU A 31 -25.98 -30.78 6.90
N ARG A 32 -26.71 -30.57 7.99
CA ARG A 32 -27.23 -29.26 8.43
C ARG A 32 -26.26 -28.53 9.37
N ALA A 33 -25.09 -29.13 9.68
CA ALA A 33 -24.07 -28.55 10.55
C ALA A 33 -23.46 -27.24 9.99
N PRO A 34 -23.08 -26.27 10.85
CA PRO A 34 -22.50 -25.00 10.39
C PRO A 34 -21.17 -25.18 9.66
N ILE A 35 -21.11 -24.67 8.43
CA ILE A 35 -19.92 -24.72 7.57
C ILE A 35 -18.87 -23.70 8.08
N ARG A 36 -17.67 -24.19 8.38
CA ARG A 36 -16.57 -23.50 9.05
C ARG A 36 -15.22 -23.74 8.35
N PRO A 37 -14.89 -22.95 7.30
CA PRO A 37 -13.60 -23.05 6.59
C PRO A 37 -12.38 -22.88 7.50
N ASP A 38 -12.50 -22.06 8.55
CA ASP A 38 -11.46 -21.77 9.52
C ASP A 38 -11.01 -23.04 10.27
N VAL A 39 -11.96 -23.82 10.77
CA VAL A 39 -11.71 -25.07 11.49
C VAL A 39 -11.21 -26.17 10.53
N VAL A 40 -11.79 -26.25 9.33
CA VAL A 40 -11.38 -27.23 8.29
C VAL A 40 -9.93 -27.01 7.88
N THR A 41 -9.57 -25.80 7.45
CA THR A 41 -8.20 -25.46 7.01
C THR A 41 -7.17 -25.65 8.13
N PHE A 42 -7.49 -25.20 9.35
CA PHE A 42 -6.61 -25.35 10.51
C PHE A 42 -6.35 -26.82 10.86
N THR A 43 -7.39 -27.65 10.93
CA THR A 43 -7.24 -29.08 11.27
C THR A 43 -6.63 -29.90 10.13
N HIS A 44 -6.99 -29.62 8.87
CA HIS A 44 -6.38 -30.23 7.69
C HIS A 44 -4.85 -30.05 7.67
N ARG A 45 -4.36 -28.85 8.02
CA ARG A 45 -2.92 -28.57 8.14
C ARG A 45 -2.23 -29.47 9.18
N LEU A 46 -2.86 -29.67 10.34
CA LEU A 46 -2.30 -30.50 11.43
C LEU A 46 -2.34 -31.99 11.09
N LEU A 47 -3.43 -32.47 10.48
CA LEU A 47 -3.55 -33.86 10.01
C LEU A 47 -2.57 -34.17 8.87
N SER A 48 -2.40 -33.24 7.92
CA SER A 48 -1.41 -33.36 6.84
C SER A 48 0.02 -33.49 7.36
N CYS A 49 0.34 -32.84 8.49
CA CYS A 49 1.65 -33.00 9.12
C CYS A 49 1.89 -34.42 9.65
N ASN A 50 0.84 -35.17 10.01
CA ASN A 50 0.97 -36.51 10.59
C ASN A 50 1.35 -37.59 9.57
N ARG A 51 1.13 -37.35 8.26
CA ARG A 51 1.56 -38.24 7.16
C ARG A 51 3.03 -38.05 6.76
N ARG A 52 3.76 -37.10 7.37
CA ARG A 52 5.16 -36.81 7.01
C ARG A 52 6.09 -37.82 7.66
N GLN A 53 6.94 -38.47 6.85
CA GLN A 53 8.11 -39.20 7.34
C GLN A 53 9.19 -38.20 7.82
N PRO A 54 9.90 -38.50 8.92
CA PRO A 54 11.01 -37.67 9.39
C PRO A 54 12.19 -37.75 8.42
N TYR A 55 12.91 -36.64 8.24
CA TYR A 55 14.17 -36.62 7.50
C TYR A 55 15.21 -35.73 8.17
N ALA A 56 16.47 -36.15 8.12
CA ALA A 56 17.59 -35.51 8.80
C ALA A 56 18.88 -35.63 7.97
N VAL A 57 19.83 -34.73 8.21
CA VAL A 57 21.22 -34.89 7.74
C VAL A 57 21.97 -35.77 8.74
N SER A 58 22.89 -36.61 8.27
CA SER A 58 23.71 -37.47 9.15
C SER A 58 24.42 -36.67 10.25
N ARG A 59 24.44 -37.21 11.47
CA ARG A 59 24.94 -36.51 12.68
C ARG A 59 26.40 -36.06 12.56
N ARG A 60 27.22 -36.76 11.78
CA ARG A 60 28.65 -36.47 11.54
C ARG A 60 28.96 -35.91 10.14
N ALA A 61 27.96 -35.56 9.33
CA ALA A 61 28.18 -35.01 7.99
C ALA A 61 28.98 -33.69 8.07
N GLY A 62 30.11 -33.62 7.35
CA GLY A 62 31.03 -32.48 7.40
C GLY A 62 31.87 -32.39 8.69
N HIS A 63 31.86 -33.42 9.55
CA HIS A 63 32.63 -33.50 10.80
C HIS A 63 33.69 -34.61 10.81
N GLN A 64 33.75 -35.46 9.79
CA GLN A 64 34.66 -36.63 9.73
C GLN A 64 36.09 -36.29 9.26
N THR A 65 36.49 -35.02 9.34
CA THR A 65 37.83 -34.53 8.98
C THR A 65 38.56 -34.09 10.23
N SER A 66 39.78 -34.59 10.45
CA SER A 66 40.72 -34.16 11.51
C SER A 66 41.31 -32.77 11.22
N ALA A 67 40.45 -31.79 10.97
CA ALA A 67 40.82 -30.47 10.48
C ALA A 67 41.01 -29.47 11.62
N GLU A 68 42.14 -28.77 11.63
CA GLU A 68 42.57 -27.89 12.73
C GLU A 68 42.93 -26.50 12.21
N SER A 69 42.81 -25.47 13.05
CA SER A 69 43.14 -24.11 12.64
C SER A 69 44.65 -23.88 12.70
N TRP A 70 45.24 -23.43 11.59
CA TRP A 70 46.66 -23.08 11.52
C TRP A 70 47.04 -21.80 12.29
N GLY A 71 46.07 -21.16 12.97
CA GLY A 71 46.30 -19.95 13.77
C GLY A 71 46.52 -18.68 12.94
N THR A 72 47.41 -17.83 13.43
CA THR A 72 47.84 -16.56 12.80
C THR A 72 49.18 -16.71 12.07
N GLY A 73 49.67 -15.64 11.44
CA GLY A 73 51.03 -15.59 10.87
C GLY A 73 51.24 -16.28 9.52
N ARG A 74 50.18 -16.82 8.89
CA ARG A 74 50.25 -17.54 7.60
C ARG A 74 49.51 -16.87 6.44
N ALA A 75 49.24 -15.56 6.54
CA ALA A 75 48.46 -14.78 5.55
C ALA A 75 47.08 -15.36 5.14
N VAL A 76 46.49 -16.22 5.99
CA VAL A 76 45.36 -17.09 5.66
C VAL A 76 44.33 -17.09 6.80
N SER A 77 43.06 -17.26 6.49
CA SER A 77 41.96 -17.24 7.47
C SER A 77 42.03 -18.41 8.47
N ARG A 78 41.72 -18.12 9.74
CA ARG A 78 41.77 -19.02 10.92
C ARG A 78 40.71 -20.15 10.92
N ILE A 79 40.15 -20.48 9.76
CA ILE A 79 39.21 -21.60 9.58
C ILE A 79 39.99 -22.93 9.75
N PRO A 80 39.41 -23.98 10.37
CA PRO A 80 40.04 -25.30 10.45
C PRO A 80 40.33 -25.89 9.06
N ARG A 81 41.52 -26.45 8.86
CA ARG A 81 42.04 -26.93 7.57
C ARG A 81 42.45 -28.38 7.64
N VAL A 82 42.24 -29.11 6.55
CA VAL A 82 42.61 -30.53 6.44
C VAL A 82 44.15 -30.66 6.48
N PRO A 83 44.73 -31.48 7.38
CA PRO A 83 46.17 -31.68 7.48
C PRO A 83 46.73 -32.56 6.36
N GLY A 84 48.06 -32.73 6.35
CA GLY A 84 48.78 -33.53 5.36
C GLY A 84 49.17 -32.76 4.10
N GLY A 85 49.54 -33.51 3.06
CA GLY A 85 49.95 -33.00 1.74
C GLY A 85 49.53 -33.96 0.63
N GLY A 86 50.08 -33.79 -0.58
CA GLY A 86 49.90 -34.69 -1.73
C GLY A 86 48.50 -34.73 -2.37
N THR A 87 47.44 -34.32 -1.66
CA THR A 87 46.07 -34.25 -2.21
C THR A 87 45.60 -32.81 -2.34
N HIS A 88 44.81 -32.52 -3.38
CA HIS A 88 44.20 -31.18 -3.56
C HIS A 88 43.28 -30.74 -2.39
N ARG A 89 42.90 -31.67 -1.49
CA ARG A 89 42.06 -31.37 -0.32
C ARG A 89 42.87 -30.93 0.91
N ALA A 90 44.17 -31.23 0.98
CA ALA A 90 45.06 -30.74 2.02
C ALA A 90 45.08 -29.19 2.05
N GLY A 91 45.16 -28.59 3.24
CA GLY A 91 45.13 -27.14 3.43
C GLY A 91 43.80 -26.44 3.14
N GLN A 92 42.81 -27.11 2.54
CA GLN A 92 41.48 -26.54 2.33
C GLN A 92 40.70 -26.41 3.65
N GLY A 93 39.88 -25.36 3.74
CA GLY A 93 38.97 -25.15 4.86
C GLY A 93 37.89 -26.25 4.96
N ALA A 94 37.66 -26.74 6.17
CA ALA A 94 36.71 -27.79 6.50
C ALA A 94 35.91 -27.45 7.78
N PHE A 95 35.03 -28.36 8.20
CA PHE A 95 34.15 -28.25 9.38
C PHE A 95 33.11 -27.11 9.38
N GLY A 96 33.45 -25.89 8.96
CA GLY A 96 32.57 -24.71 8.97
C GLY A 96 31.50 -24.70 7.87
N ASN A 97 30.41 -23.97 8.09
CA ASN A 97 29.27 -23.89 7.17
C ASN A 97 29.51 -23.03 5.91
N MET A 98 30.57 -22.22 5.89
CA MET A 98 31.04 -21.51 4.68
C MET A 98 31.95 -22.39 3.80
N CYS A 99 32.35 -23.57 4.27
CA CYS A 99 33.36 -24.40 3.63
C CYS A 99 32.72 -25.43 2.70
N ARG A 100 33.25 -25.59 1.47
CA ARG A 100 32.87 -26.69 0.57
C ARG A 100 33.18 -28.04 1.26
N GLY A 101 32.13 -28.83 1.50
CA GLY A 101 32.19 -30.10 2.23
C GLY A 101 32.17 -29.98 3.76
N GLY A 102 31.95 -28.78 4.33
CA GLY A 102 31.70 -28.60 5.76
C GLY A 102 30.26 -28.90 6.18
N ARG A 103 29.94 -28.78 7.47
CA ARG A 103 28.58 -29.01 7.99
C ARG A 103 27.66 -27.80 7.79
N MET A 104 26.37 -28.03 7.60
CA MET A 104 25.36 -26.97 7.74
C MET A 104 25.38 -26.39 9.17
N PHE A 105 25.07 -25.09 9.33
CA PHE A 105 24.96 -24.43 10.65
C PHE A 105 23.96 -25.14 11.57
N ALA A 106 22.71 -25.25 11.13
CA ALA A 106 21.62 -25.95 11.82
C ALA A 106 21.13 -27.15 10.98
N PRO A 107 21.85 -28.29 10.96
CA PRO A 107 21.50 -29.44 10.14
C PRO A 107 20.21 -30.09 10.66
N THR A 108 19.32 -30.50 9.74
CA THR A 108 18.01 -31.08 10.09
C THR A 108 18.14 -32.30 11.00
N LYS A 109 17.29 -32.38 12.03
CA LYS A 109 17.32 -33.40 13.08
C LYS A 109 16.06 -34.26 13.07
N ILE A 110 16.22 -35.53 13.41
CA ILE A 110 15.12 -36.52 13.46
C ILE A 110 14.04 -36.06 14.45
N TRP A 111 14.45 -35.58 15.63
CA TRP A 111 13.58 -35.09 16.71
C TRP A 111 12.86 -33.76 16.45
N ARG A 112 12.89 -33.23 15.22
CA ARG A 112 12.00 -32.14 14.82
C ARG A 112 10.55 -32.58 15.03
N ARG A 113 9.68 -31.70 15.56
CA ARG A 113 8.26 -32.03 15.77
C ARG A 113 7.47 -32.08 14.45
N TRP A 114 7.53 -33.22 13.76
CA TRP A 114 6.79 -33.50 12.53
C TRP A 114 5.29 -33.64 12.81
N HIS A 115 4.92 -34.54 13.74
CA HIS A 115 3.54 -34.85 14.06
C HIS A 115 2.90 -33.80 15.00
N ARG A 116 1.60 -33.57 14.82
CA ARG A 116 0.76 -32.64 15.58
C ARG A 116 -0.49 -33.37 16.08
N ARG A 117 -0.61 -33.47 17.42
CA ARG A 117 -1.85 -33.92 18.08
C ARG A 117 -2.97 -32.91 17.78
N VAL A 118 -4.14 -33.42 17.40
CA VAL A 118 -5.34 -32.62 17.15
C VAL A 118 -6.38 -32.99 18.22
N ASN A 119 -7.11 -32.00 18.76
CA ASN A 119 -8.22 -32.29 19.66
C ASN A 119 -9.31 -33.09 18.91
N ILE A 120 -9.76 -34.20 19.48
CA ILE A 120 -10.75 -35.09 18.88
C ILE A 120 -12.07 -34.36 18.60
N ARG A 121 -12.53 -33.49 19.52
CA ARG A 121 -13.76 -32.69 19.32
C ARG A 121 -13.60 -31.72 18.14
N LEU A 122 -12.45 -31.05 18.04
CA LEU A 122 -12.14 -30.15 16.92
C LEU A 122 -12.06 -30.90 15.58
N ARG A 123 -11.48 -32.11 15.56
CA ARG A 123 -11.46 -32.98 14.37
C ARG A 123 -12.88 -33.43 13.96
N ARG A 124 -13.73 -33.83 14.92
CA ARG A 124 -15.13 -34.21 14.66
C ARG A 124 -15.94 -33.04 14.09
N ILE A 125 -15.76 -31.83 14.64
CA ILE A 125 -16.38 -30.58 14.13
C ILE A 125 -15.92 -30.26 12.70
N ALA A 126 -14.61 -30.39 12.42
CA ALA A 126 -14.08 -30.17 11.08
C ALA A 126 -14.70 -31.12 10.04
N VAL A 127 -14.85 -32.40 10.38
CA VAL A 127 -15.46 -33.39 9.48
C VAL A 127 -16.95 -33.12 9.29
N ALA A 128 -17.70 -32.78 10.34
CA ALA A 128 -19.11 -32.38 10.22
C ALA A 128 -19.29 -31.15 9.30
N SER A 129 -18.45 -30.12 9.47
CA SER A 129 -18.43 -28.97 8.57
C SER A 129 -18.03 -29.31 7.13
N ALA A 130 -17.17 -30.30 6.92
CA ALA A 130 -16.78 -30.73 5.58
C ALA A 130 -17.93 -31.49 4.91
N LEU A 131 -18.67 -32.32 5.66
CA LEU A 131 -19.87 -33.04 5.21
C LEU A 131 -21.02 -32.10 4.85
N ALA A 132 -21.36 -31.12 5.70
CA ALA A 132 -22.35 -30.11 5.36
C ALA A 132 -22.03 -29.34 4.06
N ALA A 133 -20.75 -29.15 3.75
CA ALA A 133 -20.32 -28.52 2.50
C ALA A 133 -20.46 -29.42 1.24
N THR A 134 -20.63 -30.75 1.38
CA THR A 134 -20.87 -31.64 0.22
C THR A 134 -22.34 -31.68 -0.20
N ALA A 135 -23.25 -31.24 0.67
CA ALA A 135 -24.68 -31.09 0.39
C ALA A 135 -25.03 -29.81 -0.37
N VAL A 136 -24.08 -28.88 -0.56
CA VAL A 136 -24.32 -27.55 -1.13
C VAL A 136 -23.67 -27.43 -2.52
N PRO A 137 -24.46 -27.44 -3.63
CA PRO A 137 -23.92 -27.45 -4.99
C PRO A 137 -22.95 -26.30 -5.30
N SER A 138 -23.23 -25.09 -4.81
CA SER A 138 -22.39 -23.92 -5.06
C SER A 138 -20.98 -24.04 -4.46
N LEU A 139 -20.81 -24.75 -3.33
CA LEU A 139 -19.50 -25.02 -2.74
C LEU A 139 -18.76 -26.12 -3.52
N VAL A 140 -19.48 -27.12 -4.03
CA VAL A 140 -18.93 -28.20 -4.87
C VAL A 140 -18.46 -27.67 -6.23
N LEU A 141 -19.25 -26.77 -6.84
CA LEU A 141 -18.90 -26.06 -8.07
C LEU A 141 -17.73 -25.09 -7.83
N ALA A 142 -17.74 -24.30 -6.75
CA ALA A 142 -16.64 -23.38 -6.41
C ALA A 142 -15.31 -24.10 -6.10
N ARG A 143 -15.34 -25.35 -5.62
CA ARG A 143 -14.15 -26.21 -5.51
C ARG A 143 -13.64 -26.69 -6.88
N GLY A 144 -14.46 -26.59 -7.92
CA GLY A 144 -14.10 -26.91 -9.30
C GLY A 144 -14.45 -28.32 -9.74
N HIS A 145 -15.44 -28.99 -9.14
CA HIS A 145 -16.00 -30.24 -9.68
C HIS A 145 -16.91 -29.97 -10.89
N ARG A 146 -16.98 -30.90 -11.85
CA ARG A 146 -18.01 -30.91 -12.91
C ARG A 146 -19.26 -31.60 -12.38
N ILE A 147 -20.36 -30.86 -12.24
CA ILE A 147 -21.60 -31.35 -11.63
C ILE A 147 -22.86 -31.03 -12.46
N GLU A 148 -22.71 -30.49 -13.67
CA GLU A 148 -23.82 -30.03 -14.51
C GLU A 148 -24.81 -31.14 -14.89
N GLY A 149 -24.34 -32.40 -15.03
CA GLY A 149 -25.19 -33.55 -15.32
C GLY A 149 -25.73 -34.30 -14.09
N VAL A 150 -25.49 -33.80 -12.88
CA VAL A 150 -25.85 -34.48 -11.62
C VAL A 150 -27.24 -33.97 -11.16
N PRO A 151 -28.27 -34.83 -11.05
CA PRO A 151 -29.65 -34.38 -10.89
C PRO A 151 -29.99 -33.76 -9.52
N GLU A 152 -29.33 -34.18 -8.43
CA GLU A 152 -29.49 -33.54 -7.12
C GLU A 152 -28.27 -33.68 -6.19
N PHE A 153 -28.32 -32.96 -5.07
CA PHE A 153 -27.33 -32.96 -3.99
C PHE A 153 -28.03 -33.03 -2.62
N PRO A 154 -27.53 -33.83 -1.67
CA PRO A 154 -26.45 -34.83 -1.80
C PRO A 154 -26.82 -35.94 -2.80
N MET A 155 -25.82 -36.47 -3.52
CA MET A 155 -26.04 -37.60 -4.42
C MET A 155 -26.06 -38.91 -3.63
N VAL A 156 -27.22 -39.56 -3.56
CA VAL A 156 -27.44 -40.86 -2.90
C VAL A 156 -27.84 -41.90 -3.95
N VAL A 157 -27.28 -43.10 -3.84
CA VAL A 157 -27.41 -44.21 -4.79
C VAL A 157 -27.81 -45.47 -4.03
N SER A 158 -28.54 -46.37 -4.68
CA SER A 158 -28.93 -47.67 -4.12
C SER A 158 -27.74 -48.49 -3.61
N ASP A 159 -27.98 -49.34 -2.60
CA ASP A 159 -26.94 -50.22 -2.05
C ASP A 159 -26.48 -51.31 -3.03
N SER A 160 -27.14 -51.48 -4.19
CA SER A 160 -26.71 -52.35 -5.30
C SER A 160 -25.30 -52.03 -5.80
N ILE A 161 -24.87 -50.76 -5.71
CA ILE A 161 -23.48 -50.35 -5.99
C ILE A 161 -22.47 -51.12 -5.10
N GLU A 162 -22.90 -51.47 -3.87
CA GLU A 162 -22.35 -52.42 -2.88
C GLU A 162 -21.54 -53.58 -3.51
N SER A 163 -22.17 -54.21 -4.49
CA SER A 163 -21.81 -55.52 -5.03
C SER A 163 -20.90 -55.47 -6.26
N ILE A 164 -20.65 -54.28 -6.83
CA ILE A 164 -19.91 -54.13 -8.09
C ILE A 164 -18.42 -54.47 -7.91
N GLU A 165 -17.91 -55.35 -8.78
CA GLU A 165 -16.49 -55.76 -8.79
C GLU A 165 -15.68 -55.17 -9.95
N LYS A 166 -16.28 -55.00 -11.13
CA LYS A 166 -15.55 -54.65 -12.36
C LYS A 166 -15.55 -53.14 -12.59
N THR A 167 -14.36 -52.57 -12.83
CA THR A 167 -14.15 -51.15 -13.20
C THR A 167 -15.05 -50.69 -14.36
N ALA A 168 -15.32 -51.57 -15.34
CA ALA A 168 -16.22 -51.28 -16.46
C ALA A 168 -17.67 -51.03 -16.03
N GLN A 169 -18.17 -51.75 -15.02
CA GLN A 169 -19.51 -51.52 -14.44
C GLN A 169 -19.53 -50.21 -13.65
N SER A 170 -18.49 -49.92 -12.86
CA SER A 170 -18.31 -48.64 -12.17
C SER A 170 -18.34 -47.44 -13.12
N ILE A 171 -17.78 -47.57 -14.33
CA ILE A 171 -17.82 -46.52 -15.36
C ILE A 171 -19.24 -46.33 -15.91
N LYS A 172 -20.01 -47.41 -16.16
CA LYS A 172 -21.42 -47.30 -16.55
C LYS A 172 -22.25 -46.54 -15.51
N VAL A 173 -22.13 -46.94 -14.24
CA VAL A 173 -22.83 -46.31 -13.11
C VAL A 173 -22.49 -44.82 -12.98
N LEU A 174 -21.21 -44.44 -13.07
CA LEU A 174 -20.82 -43.02 -13.04
C LEU A 174 -21.36 -42.22 -14.23
N LYS A 175 -21.58 -42.85 -15.40
CA LYS A 175 -22.22 -42.20 -16.56
C LYS A 175 -23.72 -42.01 -16.33
N GLN A 176 -24.43 -43.03 -15.83
CA GLN A 176 -25.87 -42.96 -15.50
C GLN A 176 -26.19 -41.87 -14.46
N ILE A 177 -25.30 -41.67 -13.49
CA ILE A 177 -25.42 -40.62 -12.45
C ILE A 177 -25.03 -39.22 -12.96
N GLY A 178 -24.42 -39.11 -14.15
CA GLY A 178 -23.82 -37.86 -14.66
C GLY A 178 -22.48 -37.47 -14.01
N ALA A 179 -21.99 -38.27 -13.07
CA ALA A 179 -20.76 -38.01 -12.30
C ALA A 179 -19.46 -38.25 -13.08
N TYR A 180 -19.49 -39.00 -14.20
CA TYR A 180 -18.30 -39.44 -14.91
C TYR A 180 -17.48 -38.30 -15.52
N ALA A 181 -18.10 -37.18 -15.90
CA ALA A 181 -17.42 -36.02 -16.47
C ALA A 181 -16.37 -35.37 -15.53
N ASP A 182 -16.50 -35.57 -14.22
CA ASP A 182 -15.53 -35.14 -13.21
C ASP A 182 -14.36 -36.13 -13.05
N ALA A 183 -14.61 -37.43 -13.28
CA ALA A 183 -13.57 -38.45 -13.35
C ALA A 183 -12.75 -38.36 -14.66
N GLU A 184 -13.38 -38.02 -15.79
CA GLU A 184 -12.70 -37.68 -17.04
C GLU A 184 -11.84 -36.42 -16.87
N LYS A 185 -12.39 -35.35 -16.29
CA LYS A 185 -11.61 -34.15 -15.91
C LYS A 185 -10.40 -34.47 -15.01
N ALA A 186 -10.47 -35.52 -14.20
CA ALA A 186 -9.35 -35.99 -13.38
C ALA A 186 -8.35 -36.84 -14.19
N LYS A 187 -8.81 -37.71 -15.10
CA LYS A 187 -8.00 -38.47 -16.08
C LYS A 187 -7.16 -37.54 -16.95
N ASP A 188 -7.77 -36.53 -17.54
CA ASP A 188 -7.11 -35.64 -18.50
C ASP A 188 -6.16 -34.66 -17.79
N SER A 189 -6.34 -34.45 -16.49
CA SER A 189 -5.48 -33.61 -15.65
C SER A 189 -4.17 -34.27 -15.19
N VAL A 190 -3.83 -35.47 -15.67
CA VAL A 190 -2.64 -36.23 -15.26
C VAL A 190 -1.36 -35.59 -15.80
N ALA A 191 -0.88 -34.56 -15.10
CA ALA A 191 0.33 -33.81 -15.46
C ALA A 191 1.59 -34.37 -14.77
N ILE A 192 2.75 -34.21 -15.42
CA ILE A 192 4.04 -34.49 -14.78
C ILE A 192 4.33 -33.40 -13.74
N ARG A 193 4.63 -33.80 -12.50
CA ARG A 193 4.97 -32.88 -11.41
C ARG A 193 6.29 -32.15 -11.72
N PRO A 194 6.31 -30.81 -11.71
CA PRO A 194 7.54 -30.04 -11.95
C PRO A 194 8.58 -30.23 -10.83
N GLY A 195 9.83 -29.95 -11.17
CA GLY A 195 10.98 -29.95 -10.26
C GLY A 195 11.29 -31.31 -9.62
N LYS A 196 12.01 -31.25 -8.48
CA LYS A 196 12.59 -32.40 -7.75
C LYS A 196 11.55 -33.38 -7.17
N GLY A 197 10.25 -33.18 -7.42
CA GLY A 197 9.19 -34.16 -7.17
C GLY A 197 9.21 -35.34 -8.15
N LYS A 198 9.59 -35.11 -9.41
CA LYS A 198 9.63 -36.12 -10.49
C LYS A 198 10.50 -37.34 -10.12
N MET A 199 11.64 -37.09 -9.47
CA MET A 199 12.62 -38.09 -9.01
C MET A 199 12.26 -38.79 -7.69
N ARG A 200 11.20 -38.38 -7.00
CA ARG A 200 10.87 -38.83 -5.63
C ARG A 200 9.53 -39.56 -5.58
N ASN A 201 9.40 -40.59 -6.43
CA ASN A 201 8.24 -41.47 -6.61
C ASN A 201 6.88 -40.75 -6.68
N ARG A 202 6.89 -39.52 -7.22
CA ARG A 202 5.76 -38.60 -7.30
C ARG A 202 5.72 -37.91 -8.67
N ARG A 203 5.98 -38.70 -9.72
CA ARG A 203 6.09 -38.27 -11.12
C ARG A 203 4.84 -37.56 -11.63
N TYR A 204 3.64 -38.01 -11.24
CA TYR A 204 2.37 -37.46 -11.72
C TYR A 204 1.59 -36.70 -10.63
N ILE A 205 0.71 -35.81 -11.08
CA ILE A 205 -0.35 -35.18 -10.29
C ILE A 205 -1.66 -35.38 -11.05
N ASN A 206 -2.70 -35.85 -10.36
CA ASN A 206 -4.07 -35.85 -10.84
C ASN A 206 -4.95 -34.96 -9.95
N ARG A 207 -6.02 -34.39 -10.51
CA ARG A 207 -7.08 -33.74 -9.72
C ARG A 207 -7.85 -34.78 -8.91
N LYS A 208 -8.53 -34.31 -7.85
CA LYS A 208 -9.45 -35.12 -7.04
C LYS A 208 -10.86 -34.94 -7.57
N GLY A 209 -11.41 -36.00 -8.15
CA GLY A 209 -12.80 -36.09 -8.61
C GLY A 209 -13.74 -36.56 -7.49
N PRO A 210 -14.79 -37.33 -7.79
CA PRO A 210 -15.76 -37.77 -6.78
C PRO A 210 -15.12 -38.63 -5.67
N LEU A 211 -15.71 -38.58 -4.49
CA LEU A 211 -15.47 -39.51 -3.39
C LEU A 211 -16.70 -40.41 -3.25
N ILE A 212 -16.51 -41.74 -3.25
CA ILE A 212 -17.60 -42.69 -3.03
C ILE A 212 -17.56 -43.16 -1.58
N VAL A 213 -18.68 -43.06 -0.87
CA VAL A 213 -18.79 -43.46 0.53
C VAL A 213 -19.78 -44.60 0.68
N TYR A 214 -19.27 -45.74 1.16
CA TYR A 214 -20.00 -47.00 1.34
C TYR A 214 -20.21 -47.36 2.81
N GLY A 215 -21.26 -48.13 3.09
CA GLY A 215 -21.75 -48.47 4.43
C GLY A 215 -21.26 -49.82 4.96
N THR A 216 -21.05 -50.82 4.11
CA THR A 216 -20.75 -52.21 4.52
C THR A 216 -19.25 -52.47 4.62
N GLU A 217 -18.81 -53.13 5.69
CA GLU A 217 -17.41 -53.57 5.77
C GLU A 217 -17.15 -54.72 4.78
N GLY A 218 -15.95 -54.78 4.19
CA GLY A 218 -15.62 -55.77 3.15
C GLY A 218 -16.21 -55.52 1.75
N SER A 219 -17.00 -54.45 1.56
CA SER A 219 -17.66 -54.08 0.30
C SER A 219 -16.77 -54.17 -0.95
N LYS A 220 -17.35 -54.69 -2.05
CA LYS A 220 -16.67 -54.95 -3.33
C LYS A 220 -16.34 -53.66 -4.10
N VAL A 221 -17.08 -52.58 -3.85
CA VAL A 221 -16.84 -51.20 -4.35
C VAL A 221 -15.37 -50.78 -4.27
N VAL A 222 -14.66 -51.15 -3.19
CA VAL A 222 -13.24 -50.79 -3.00
C VAL A 222 -12.34 -51.38 -4.10
N LYS A 223 -12.68 -52.55 -4.65
CA LYS A 223 -11.95 -53.13 -5.79
C LYS A 223 -12.30 -52.41 -7.09
N ALA A 224 -13.59 -52.20 -7.35
CA ALA A 224 -14.09 -51.69 -8.62
C ALA A 224 -13.74 -50.22 -8.89
N PHE A 225 -13.77 -49.36 -7.87
CA PHE A 225 -13.56 -47.92 -8.04
C PHE A 225 -12.13 -47.45 -7.77
N ARG A 226 -11.28 -48.22 -7.06
CA ARG A 226 -9.91 -47.82 -6.64
C ARG A 226 -8.97 -47.48 -7.80
N ASN A 227 -9.17 -48.06 -8.98
CA ASN A 227 -8.30 -47.82 -10.14
C ASN A 227 -8.78 -46.67 -11.06
N LEU A 228 -9.90 -46.02 -10.74
CA LEU A 228 -10.41 -44.91 -11.54
C LEU A 228 -9.64 -43.61 -11.23
N PRO A 229 -9.24 -42.83 -12.25
CA PRO A 229 -8.37 -41.68 -12.05
C PRO A 229 -9.05 -40.58 -11.24
N GLY A 230 -8.47 -40.25 -10.08
CA GLY A 230 -8.91 -39.15 -9.22
C GLY A 230 -10.14 -39.45 -8.36
N VAL A 231 -10.81 -40.57 -8.58
CA VAL A 231 -11.85 -41.11 -7.68
C VAL A 231 -11.17 -41.61 -6.40
N ASP A 232 -11.77 -41.33 -5.25
CA ASP A 232 -11.40 -41.99 -3.99
C ASP A 232 -12.60 -42.78 -3.44
N VAL A 233 -12.33 -43.73 -2.55
CA VAL A 233 -13.36 -44.54 -1.89
C VAL A 233 -13.14 -44.47 -0.38
N SER A 234 -14.20 -44.39 0.43
CA SER A 234 -14.15 -44.37 1.89
C SER A 234 -15.35 -45.07 2.52
N ASN A 235 -15.20 -45.54 3.75
CA ASN A 235 -16.33 -46.06 4.55
C ASN A 235 -16.77 -44.99 5.57
N VAL A 236 -18.07 -44.88 5.81
CA VAL A 236 -18.69 -43.86 6.71
C VAL A 236 -18.00 -43.77 8.08
N GLU A 237 -17.72 -44.93 8.68
CA GLU A 237 -17.31 -45.02 10.09
C GLU A 237 -15.87 -44.51 10.29
N ARG A 238 -15.08 -44.55 9.22
CA ARG A 238 -13.68 -44.08 9.14
C ARG A 238 -13.48 -42.85 8.22
N LEU A 239 -14.53 -42.05 8.00
CA LEU A 239 -14.45 -40.80 7.22
C LEU A 239 -13.37 -39.84 7.73
N ASN A 240 -12.54 -39.35 6.82
CA ASN A 240 -11.36 -38.56 7.09
C ASN A 240 -11.42 -37.18 6.41
N LEU A 241 -10.96 -36.15 7.12
CA LEU A 241 -10.98 -34.77 6.64
C LEU A 241 -10.09 -34.54 5.41
N LEU A 242 -8.98 -35.28 5.29
CA LEU A 242 -8.07 -35.12 4.14
C LEU A 242 -8.71 -35.57 2.81
N ASP A 243 -9.71 -36.45 2.88
CA ASP A 243 -10.38 -37.03 1.72
C ASP A 243 -11.70 -36.28 1.40
N LEU A 244 -12.40 -35.77 2.42
CA LEU A 244 -13.57 -34.89 2.29
C LEU A 244 -13.22 -33.43 1.92
N ALA A 245 -12.09 -32.91 2.39
CA ALA A 245 -11.62 -31.56 2.08
C ALA A 245 -10.15 -31.57 1.61
N PRO A 246 -9.81 -32.18 0.46
CA PRO A 246 -8.43 -32.27 0.00
C PRO A 246 -7.83 -30.88 -0.26
N GLY A 247 -6.71 -30.58 0.42
CA GLY A 247 -6.05 -29.28 0.41
C GLY A 247 -6.53 -28.31 1.51
N GLY A 248 -7.58 -28.67 2.28
CA GLY A 248 -8.28 -27.78 3.20
C GLY A 248 -9.47 -27.05 2.55
N HIS A 249 -9.69 -27.24 1.24
CA HIS A 249 -10.86 -26.75 0.53
C HIS A 249 -12.04 -27.70 0.72
N LEU A 250 -13.06 -27.21 1.42
CA LEU A 250 -14.38 -27.81 1.61
C LEU A 250 -15.18 -27.91 0.30
N GLY A 251 -16.28 -28.69 0.30
CA GLY A 251 -17.13 -28.87 -0.87
C GLY A 251 -16.56 -29.85 -1.89
N ARG A 252 -16.14 -31.05 -1.48
CA ARG A 252 -15.86 -32.13 -2.44
C ARG A 252 -17.17 -32.73 -2.95
N PHE A 253 -17.23 -33.12 -4.22
CA PHE A 253 -18.31 -33.96 -4.72
C PHE A 253 -18.24 -35.36 -4.07
N VAL A 254 -19.33 -35.77 -3.41
CA VAL A 254 -19.44 -37.08 -2.74
C VAL A 254 -20.70 -37.80 -3.22
N ILE A 255 -20.55 -39.09 -3.49
CA ILE A 255 -21.60 -40.03 -3.82
C ILE A 255 -21.76 -40.98 -2.63
N TRP A 256 -22.97 -41.13 -2.13
CA TRP A 256 -23.31 -41.94 -0.96
C TRP A 256 -24.07 -43.19 -1.39
N THR A 257 -23.81 -44.33 -0.74
CA THR A 257 -24.75 -45.46 -0.75
C THR A 257 -25.88 -45.21 0.26
N GLU A 258 -27.01 -45.88 0.12
CA GLU A 258 -28.18 -45.66 0.97
C GLU A 258 -27.90 -46.06 2.43
N CYS A 259 -27.30 -47.24 2.65
CA CYS A 259 -26.77 -47.70 3.93
C CYS A 259 -25.73 -46.71 4.48
N ALA A 260 -24.86 -46.16 3.63
CA ALA A 260 -23.89 -45.14 4.07
C ALA A 260 -24.57 -43.85 4.56
N PHE A 261 -25.63 -43.41 3.87
CA PHE A 261 -26.35 -42.19 4.20
C PHE A 261 -27.11 -42.33 5.52
N LYS A 262 -27.87 -43.43 5.70
CA LYS A 262 -28.58 -43.74 6.96
C LYS A 262 -27.64 -43.83 8.16
N LYS A 263 -26.46 -44.47 8.00
CA LYS A 263 -25.44 -44.58 9.07
C LYS A 263 -24.84 -43.25 9.54
N LEU A 264 -25.03 -42.13 8.83
CA LEU A 264 -24.47 -40.84 9.25
C LEU A 264 -25.03 -40.37 10.60
N ASP A 265 -26.32 -40.57 10.89
CA ASP A 265 -26.91 -40.11 12.15
C ASP A 265 -26.47 -40.95 13.35
N GLU A 266 -26.33 -42.27 13.23
CA GLU A 266 -25.67 -43.11 14.26
C GLU A 266 -24.25 -42.59 14.59
N VAL A 267 -23.55 -42.17 13.55
CA VAL A 267 -22.13 -41.84 13.56
C VAL A 267 -21.87 -40.41 14.03
N TYR A 268 -22.80 -39.47 13.86
CA TYR A 268 -22.62 -38.05 14.22
C TYR A 268 -23.63 -37.48 15.22
N GLY A 269 -24.80 -38.12 15.40
CA GLY A 269 -25.89 -37.62 16.24
C GLY A 269 -26.52 -36.33 15.68
N GLY A 270 -27.50 -35.82 16.42
CA GLY A 270 -28.16 -34.56 16.10
C GLY A 270 -27.52 -33.34 16.77
N PHE A 271 -28.26 -32.23 16.76
CA PHE A 271 -27.95 -31.04 17.57
C PHE A 271 -28.33 -31.23 19.05
N ASP A 272 -29.32 -32.09 19.32
CA ASP A 272 -29.89 -32.37 20.64
C ASP A 272 -29.55 -33.80 21.08
N THR A 273 -29.67 -34.77 20.18
CA THR A 273 -29.33 -36.18 20.43
C THR A 273 -27.82 -36.43 20.33
N PRO A 274 -27.18 -37.06 21.34
CA PRO A 274 -25.77 -37.44 21.26
C PRO A 274 -25.57 -38.63 20.32
N SER A 275 -24.45 -38.61 19.58
CA SER A 275 -24.07 -39.69 18.65
C SER A 275 -23.84 -41.03 19.36
N VAL A 276 -24.26 -42.14 18.75
CA VAL A 276 -24.03 -43.49 19.26
C VAL A 276 -22.53 -43.84 19.14
N LYS A 277 -21.97 -43.84 17.92
CA LYS A 277 -20.59 -44.33 17.69
C LYS A 277 -19.49 -43.37 18.18
N LYS A 278 -19.82 -42.15 18.62
CA LYS A 278 -18.84 -41.12 19.01
C LYS A 278 -19.05 -40.56 20.43
N LYS A 279 -19.33 -41.42 21.43
CA LYS A 279 -19.46 -41.14 22.90
C LYS A 279 -19.23 -39.68 23.30
N GLY A 280 -20.31 -39.00 23.72
CA GLY A 280 -20.29 -37.61 24.18
C GLY A 280 -20.09 -36.56 23.07
N PHE A 281 -20.28 -36.92 21.80
CA PHE A 281 -20.34 -35.95 20.69
C PHE A 281 -21.78 -35.57 20.36
N VAL A 282 -21.96 -34.28 20.11
CA VAL A 282 -23.19 -33.60 19.70
C VAL A 282 -22.75 -32.59 18.63
N LEU A 283 -23.59 -32.34 17.62
CA LEU A 283 -23.25 -31.40 16.55
C LEU A 283 -23.05 -29.97 17.08
N PRO A 284 -22.12 -29.19 16.48
CA PRO A 284 -21.88 -27.81 16.90
C PRO A 284 -23.09 -26.94 16.55
N ARG A 285 -23.77 -26.38 17.56
CA ARG A 285 -24.86 -25.41 17.33
C ARG A 285 -24.35 -24.22 16.50
N PRO A 286 -25.11 -23.76 15.49
CA PRO A 286 -24.76 -22.57 14.73
C PRO A 286 -24.94 -21.32 15.60
N LYS A 287 -24.12 -20.28 15.39
CA LYS A 287 -24.26 -18.99 16.11
C LYS A 287 -25.54 -18.23 15.77
N MET A 288 -26.15 -18.55 14.62
CA MET A 288 -27.38 -17.92 14.13
C MET A 288 -28.33 -19.00 13.58
N ALA A 289 -29.64 -18.83 13.84
CA ALA A 289 -30.67 -19.74 13.37
C ALA A 289 -30.82 -19.66 11.84
N ASN A 290 -31.08 -18.46 11.30
CA ASN A 290 -30.91 -18.15 9.89
C ASN A 290 -29.49 -17.62 9.62
N ALA A 291 -28.92 -17.91 8.44
CA ALA A 291 -27.64 -17.35 7.99
C ALA A 291 -27.81 -16.29 6.87
N ASP A 292 -28.99 -16.20 6.27
CA ASP A 292 -29.32 -15.18 5.30
C ASP A 292 -29.57 -13.83 6.01
N LEU A 293 -28.53 -13.01 6.02
CA LEU A 293 -28.59 -11.63 6.51
C LEU A 293 -29.49 -10.74 5.65
N SER A 294 -29.68 -11.02 4.35
CA SER A 294 -30.52 -10.19 3.49
C SER A 294 -31.99 -10.33 3.87
N ARG A 295 -32.49 -11.55 4.08
CA ARG A 295 -33.83 -11.79 4.62
C ARG A 295 -34.04 -11.22 6.02
N LEU A 296 -33.02 -11.23 6.88
CA LEU A 296 -33.13 -10.65 8.22
C LEU A 296 -33.15 -9.11 8.18
N ILE A 297 -32.29 -8.48 7.36
CA ILE A 297 -32.24 -7.02 7.22
C ILE A 297 -33.49 -6.49 6.52
N ASN A 298 -34.00 -7.19 5.51
CA ASN A 298 -35.17 -6.81 4.72
C ASN A 298 -36.50 -7.27 5.34
N SER A 299 -36.50 -7.70 6.61
CA SER A 299 -37.73 -8.04 7.34
C SER A 299 -38.46 -6.79 7.82
N ASP A 300 -39.79 -6.85 7.90
CA ASP A 300 -40.63 -5.68 8.21
C ASP A 300 -40.35 -5.14 9.62
N GLU A 301 -40.00 -6.01 10.57
CA GLU A 301 -39.61 -5.68 11.95
C GLU A 301 -38.31 -4.87 12.01
N VAL A 302 -37.43 -5.01 11.00
CA VAL A 302 -36.21 -4.21 10.86
C VAL A 302 -36.48 -2.96 10.02
N GLN A 303 -37.12 -3.10 8.86
CA GLN A 303 -37.34 -1.98 7.94
C GLN A 303 -38.27 -0.90 8.49
N SER A 304 -39.25 -1.25 9.34
CA SER A 304 -40.10 -0.27 10.04
C SER A 304 -39.37 0.61 11.06
N VAL A 305 -38.21 0.15 11.56
CA VAL A 305 -37.38 0.87 12.56
C VAL A 305 -36.15 1.54 11.92
N VAL A 306 -35.69 1.04 10.77
CA VAL A 306 -34.54 1.60 10.04
C VAL A 306 -34.87 2.98 9.47
N LYS A 307 -34.02 3.96 9.82
CA LYS A 307 -34.12 5.32 9.28
C LYS A 307 -33.75 5.35 7.78
N PRO A 308 -34.38 6.22 6.97
CA PRO A 308 -34.08 6.33 5.55
C PRO A 308 -32.60 6.69 5.30
N ILE A 309 -32.05 6.19 4.19
CA ILE A 309 -30.63 6.35 3.85
C ILE A 309 -30.30 7.83 3.60
N ASN A 310 -29.34 8.36 4.36
CA ASN A 310 -28.81 9.70 4.18
C ASN A 310 -28.05 9.81 2.85
N LYS A 311 -28.70 10.34 1.80
CA LYS A 311 -28.11 10.52 0.46
C LYS A 311 -27.05 11.62 0.39
N GLU A 312 -27.06 12.59 1.31
CA GLU A 312 -26.17 13.75 1.30
C GLU A 312 -24.76 13.46 1.86
N VAL A 313 -23.86 12.91 1.04
CA VAL A 313 -22.42 12.85 1.37
C VAL A 313 -21.77 14.21 1.12
N LYS A 314 -21.87 15.12 2.10
CA LYS A 314 -21.27 16.47 2.06
C LYS A 314 -19.74 16.44 2.07
N ARG A 315 -19.14 16.18 0.90
CA ARG A 315 -17.69 16.32 0.64
C ARG A 315 -17.28 17.79 0.84
N ARG A 316 -16.16 18.03 1.53
CA ARG A 316 -15.60 19.38 1.68
C ARG A 316 -14.91 19.79 0.37
N GLU A 317 -15.37 20.88 -0.25
CA GLU A 317 -14.64 21.52 -1.34
C GLU A 317 -13.25 21.98 -0.88
N ALA A 318 -12.25 21.92 -1.76
CA ALA A 318 -10.94 22.50 -1.47
C ALA A 318 -11.06 24.02 -1.23
N ARG A 319 -10.57 24.52 -0.09
CA ARG A 319 -10.69 25.93 0.32
C ARG A 319 -9.88 26.86 -0.61
N ARG A 320 -10.51 27.32 -1.69
CA ARG A 320 -9.94 28.32 -2.61
C ARG A 320 -9.66 29.62 -1.85
N ASN A 321 -8.45 30.17 -2.00
CA ASN A 321 -8.09 31.48 -1.42
C ASN A 321 -8.85 32.60 -2.18
N PRO A 322 -9.74 33.38 -1.53
CA PRO A 322 -10.48 34.44 -2.21
C PRO A 322 -9.55 35.46 -2.86
N LEU A 323 -8.56 35.99 -2.12
CA LEU A 323 -7.70 37.08 -2.58
C LEU A 323 -6.93 36.77 -3.89
N LYS A 324 -6.77 35.49 -4.23
CA LYS A 324 -6.17 35.03 -5.50
C LYS A 324 -7.19 34.49 -6.52
N ASN A 325 -8.40 34.10 -6.09
CA ASN A 325 -9.41 33.48 -6.97
C ASN A 325 -10.67 34.35 -7.03
N VAL A 326 -10.86 35.04 -8.15
CA VAL A 326 -11.95 36.02 -8.36
C VAL A 326 -13.34 35.39 -8.12
N ALA A 327 -13.59 34.16 -8.57
CA ALA A 327 -14.87 33.49 -8.35
C ALA A 327 -15.12 33.20 -6.85
N ALA A 328 -14.06 32.89 -6.09
CA ALA A 328 -14.15 32.73 -4.64
C ALA A 328 -14.34 34.06 -3.91
N VAL A 329 -13.84 35.21 -4.41
CA VAL A 329 -14.24 36.52 -3.88
C VAL A 329 -15.69 36.80 -4.19
N LEU A 330 -16.14 36.63 -5.44
CA LEU A 330 -17.49 36.98 -5.86
C LEU A 330 -18.57 36.14 -5.13
N LYS A 331 -18.28 34.87 -4.79
CA LYS A 331 -19.13 34.00 -3.95
C LYS A 331 -19.23 34.46 -2.48
N LEU A 332 -18.32 35.34 -2.02
CA LEU A 332 -18.29 35.90 -0.65
C LEU A 332 -18.67 37.39 -0.60
N ASN A 333 -18.39 38.14 -1.66
CA ASN A 333 -18.65 39.57 -1.80
C ASN A 333 -18.90 39.92 -3.28
N PRO A 334 -20.17 39.99 -3.73
CA PRO A 334 -20.52 40.37 -5.09
C PRO A 334 -20.03 41.77 -5.50
N TYR A 335 -19.97 42.73 -4.55
CA TYR A 335 -19.49 44.09 -4.80
C TYR A 335 -18.00 44.17 -5.16
N PHE A 336 -17.22 43.10 -4.96
CA PHE A 336 -15.84 43.04 -5.47
C PHE A 336 -15.80 43.19 -7.00
N GLY A 337 -16.80 42.69 -7.72
CA GLY A 337 -16.89 42.80 -9.18
C GLY A 337 -17.11 44.23 -9.65
N THR A 338 -17.98 45.00 -8.97
CA THR A 338 -18.21 46.41 -9.29
C THR A 338 -17.06 47.29 -8.82
N ALA A 339 -16.55 47.08 -7.60
CA ALA A 339 -15.40 47.81 -7.07
C ALA A 339 -14.16 47.67 -7.97
N ARG A 340 -13.85 46.46 -8.46
CA ARG A 340 -12.72 46.23 -9.38
C ARG A 340 -12.92 46.92 -10.74
N LYS A 341 -14.14 46.94 -11.29
CA LYS A 341 -14.46 47.69 -12.52
C LYS A 341 -14.27 49.21 -12.31
N MET A 342 -14.81 49.76 -11.23
CA MET A 342 -14.68 51.19 -10.90
C MET A 342 -13.23 51.59 -10.66
N ALA A 343 -12.43 50.75 -9.98
CA ALA A 343 -11.01 50.98 -9.77
C ALA A 343 -10.23 51.06 -11.09
N ALA A 344 -10.46 50.13 -12.03
CA ALA A 344 -9.80 50.12 -13.33
C ALA A 344 -10.16 51.36 -14.18
N LEU A 345 -11.43 51.78 -14.19
CA LEU A 345 -11.88 53.00 -14.86
C LEU A 345 -11.24 54.26 -14.24
N ALA A 346 -11.20 54.33 -12.90
CA ALA A 346 -10.57 55.43 -12.17
C ALA A 346 -9.04 55.48 -12.38
N GLU A 347 -8.37 54.33 -12.51
CA GLU A 347 -6.94 54.26 -12.82
C GLU A 347 -6.64 54.74 -14.25
N ALA A 348 -7.42 54.30 -15.25
CA ALA A 348 -7.31 54.79 -16.63
C ALA A 348 -7.48 56.33 -16.70
N ALA A 349 -8.49 56.86 -16.02
CA ALA A 349 -8.72 58.31 -15.91
C ALA A 349 -7.55 59.03 -15.22
N ARG A 350 -7.01 58.49 -14.12
CA ARG A 350 -5.83 59.04 -13.42
C ARG A 350 -4.58 59.04 -14.30
N ILE A 351 -4.34 58.00 -15.09
CA ILE A 351 -3.19 57.93 -16.01
C ILE A 351 -3.30 59.01 -17.09
N LYS A 352 -4.49 59.17 -17.70
CA LYS A 352 -4.77 60.24 -18.67
C LYS A 352 -4.50 61.63 -18.07
N ALA A 353 -5.15 61.96 -16.96
CA ALA A 353 -5.01 63.25 -16.28
C ALA A 353 -3.57 63.50 -15.78
N LYS A 354 -2.83 62.48 -15.36
CA LYS A 354 -1.41 62.59 -14.97
C LYS A 354 -0.51 62.94 -16.15
N ASN A 355 -0.78 62.38 -17.32
CA ASN A 355 -0.02 62.67 -18.54
C ASN A 355 -0.30 64.09 -19.04
N GLU A 356 -1.57 64.49 -19.06
CA GLU A 356 -2.01 65.86 -19.39
C GLU A 356 -1.38 66.89 -18.43
N LYS A 357 -1.40 66.61 -17.12
CA LYS A 357 -0.74 67.45 -16.11
C LYS A 357 0.79 67.48 -16.25
N LEU A 358 1.43 66.40 -16.73
CA LEU A 358 2.87 66.37 -17.01
C LEU A 358 3.25 67.18 -18.25
N ASP A 359 2.49 67.10 -19.33
CA ASP A 359 2.74 67.91 -20.53
C ASP A 359 2.39 69.40 -20.28
N SER A 360 1.41 69.73 -19.42
CA SER A 360 1.18 71.11 -18.95
C SER A 360 2.36 71.71 -18.17
N LYS A 361 3.10 70.88 -17.41
CA LYS A 361 4.33 71.29 -16.70
C LYS A 361 5.57 71.37 -17.59
N ARG A 362 5.42 71.21 -18.92
CA ARG A 362 6.52 71.24 -19.91
C ARG A 362 6.44 72.44 -20.85
N THR A 363 5.55 73.39 -20.60
CA THR A 363 5.69 74.76 -21.13
C THR A 363 7.04 75.32 -20.68
N LYS A 364 7.82 75.83 -21.63
CA LYS A 364 9.22 76.22 -21.38
C LYS A 364 9.27 77.46 -20.49
N LEU A 365 10.07 77.41 -19.41
CA LEU A 365 10.58 78.62 -18.75
C LEU A 365 11.34 79.48 -19.77
N SER A 366 11.34 80.79 -19.57
CA SER A 366 12.08 81.73 -20.42
C SER A 366 13.59 81.41 -20.39
N PRO A 367 14.31 81.56 -21.52
CA PRO A 367 15.76 81.42 -21.53
C PRO A 367 16.45 82.39 -20.56
N GLU A 368 15.82 83.53 -20.23
CA GLU A 368 16.30 84.49 -19.24
C GLU A 368 16.07 84.03 -17.80
N GLU A 369 14.96 83.35 -17.50
CA GLU A 369 14.74 82.76 -16.18
C GLU A 369 15.75 81.62 -15.94
N ALA A 370 15.96 80.80 -16.97
CA ALA A 370 16.99 79.77 -16.97
C ALA A 370 18.42 80.34 -16.89
N SER A 371 18.70 81.53 -17.44
CA SER A 371 19.99 82.19 -17.30
C SER A 371 20.16 82.83 -15.91
N LYS A 372 19.13 83.49 -15.35
CA LYS A 372 19.11 84.04 -13.98
C LYS A 372 19.38 82.95 -12.93
N ILE A 373 18.74 81.79 -13.03
CA ILE A 373 18.98 80.63 -12.14
C ILE A 373 20.42 80.10 -12.28
N LYS A 374 20.95 80.00 -13.52
CA LYS A 374 22.34 79.59 -13.76
C LYS A 374 23.37 80.63 -13.29
N ALA A 375 23.04 81.92 -13.35
CA ALA A 375 23.89 83.00 -12.86
C ALA A 375 24.00 82.96 -11.34
N ALA A 376 22.89 82.79 -10.62
CA ALA A 376 22.88 82.59 -9.17
C ALA A 376 23.73 81.37 -8.75
N GLY A 377 23.59 80.24 -9.46
CA GLY A 377 24.43 79.06 -9.22
C GLY A 377 25.92 79.31 -9.49
N LYS A 378 26.28 80.05 -10.56
CA LYS A 378 27.66 80.42 -10.85
C LYS A 378 28.25 81.42 -9.84
N ALA A 379 27.45 82.33 -9.29
CA ALA A 379 27.89 83.26 -8.25
C ALA A 379 28.27 82.49 -6.96
N TRP A 380 27.41 81.57 -6.53
CA TRP A 380 27.67 80.73 -5.35
C TRP A 380 28.90 79.83 -5.48
N TYR A 381 29.18 79.30 -6.68
CA TYR A 381 30.41 78.56 -6.94
C TYR A 381 31.67 79.44 -7.01
N LYS A 382 31.56 80.72 -7.42
CA LYS A 382 32.70 81.64 -7.41
C LYS A 382 33.19 81.96 -5.99
N THR A 383 32.30 82.00 -5.00
CA THR A 383 32.63 82.24 -3.59
C THR A 383 33.26 81.03 -2.87
N MET A 384 33.78 80.04 -3.60
CA MET A 384 34.39 78.81 -3.05
C MET A 384 35.67 78.37 -3.80
N ILE A 385 36.37 79.29 -4.49
CA ILE A 385 37.45 78.92 -5.44
C ILE A 385 38.86 79.36 -5.01
N SER A 386 39.03 80.26 -4.04
CA SER A 386 40.36 80.63 -3.50
C SER A 386 40.28 81.32 -2.13
N ASP A 387 40.77 80.66 -1.07
CA ASP A 387 40.89 81.21 0.28
C ASP A 387 42.21 81.99 0.49
N SER A 388 42.57 82.85 -0.46
CA SER A 388 43.78 83.68 -0.41
C SER A 388 43.48 85.15 -0.73
N ASP A 389 43.70 86.00 0.28
CA ASP A 389 43.94 87.45 0.22
C ASP A 389 42.82 88.39 -0.30
N TYR A 390 41.57 87.92 -0.45
CA TYR A 390 40.41 88.77 -0.81
C TYR A 390 39.10 88.44 -0.06
N THR A 391 39.16 88.24 1.28
CA THR A 391 37.98 87.86 2.09
C THR A 391 37.69 88.74 3.32
N GLU A 392 38.42 89.85 3.53
CA GLU A 392 38.22 90.68 4.74
C GLU A 392 37.04 91.67 4.67
N PHE A 393 36.55 92.04 3.48
CA PHE A 393 35.58 93.13 3.35
C PHE A 393 34.11 92.73 3.64
N ASP A 394 33.65 91.57 3.14
CA ASP A 394 32.24 91.16 3.31
C ASP A 394 31.90 90.67 4.73
N ASN A 395 32.89 90.13 5.46
CA ASN A 395 32.70 89.54 6.79
C ASN A 395 32.39 90.59 7.88
N PHE A 396 32.80 91.84 7.71
CA PHE A 396 32.50 92.92 8.66
C PHE A 396 31.08 93.51 8.53
N SER A 397 30.45 93.42 7.35
CA SER A 397 29.11 93.98 7.11
C SER A 397 28.01 93.35 7.97
N LYS A 398 28.21 92.11 8.42
CA LYS A 398 27.16 91.23 8.96
C LYS A 398 27.08 91.22 10.50
N SER A 399 28.10 91.74 11.18
CA SER A 399 28.21 91.72 12.65
C SER A 399 27.56 92.94 13.34
N GLY A 400 27.37 94.06 12.63
CA GLY A 400 26.86 95.31 13.22
C GLY A 400 25.35 95.40 13.47
N ILE A 401 24.53 94.64 12.72
CA ILE A 401 23.07 94.90 12.61
C ILE A 401 22.22 94.19 13.68
N MET A 402 22.78 93.28 14.47
CA MET A 402 22.01 92.45 15.42
C MET A 402 21.68 93.09 16.80
N LYS A 403 22.09 94.33 17.09
CA LYS A 403 21.94 94.92 18.44
C LYS A 403 20.83 95.99 18.64
N LEU A 404 20.08 96.38 17.61
CA LEU A 404 19.18 97.57 17.68
C LEU A 404 17.71 97.34 17.26
N LYS A 405 17.18 96.12 17.37
CA LYS A 405 15.72 95.83 17.16
C LYS A 405 14.99 95.16 18.32
N ASN A 406 15.60 95.13 19.51
CA ASN A 406 14.96 94.63 20.75
C ASN A 406 14.58 95.77 21.71
N ARG A 407 13.72 96.70 21.28
CA ARG A 407 12.98 97.66 22.13
C ARG A 407 11.86 98.33 21.30
N ALA A 408 10.74 98.63 21.96
CA ALA A 408 9.46 99.08 21.37
C ALA A 408 8.73 97.98 20.53
N GLN A 409 7.42 97.73 20.69
CA GLN A 409 6.48 98.21 21.71
C GLN A 409 5.28 97.24 21.82
N GLU A 410 4.59 97.21 22.96
CA GLU A 410 3.35 96.43 23.20
C GLU A 410 2.10 97.34 23.32
N ILE A 411 0.95 96.69 23.52
CA ILE A 411 -0.33 97.20 24.06
C ILE A 411 -1.22 98.01 23.10
N PHE A 412 -2.25 97.37 22.52
CA PHE A 412 -3.66 97.58 22.93
C PHE A 412 -4.62 96.50 22.37
N ARG A 413 -5.36 95.84 23.28
CA ARG A 413 -6.77 95.39 23.29
C ARG A 413 -7.57 95.24 21.98
N ASP A 414 -8.50 94.29 21.80
CA ASP A 414 -8.99 93.08 22.51
C ASP A 414 -9.72 92.23 21.41
N SER A 415 -10.48 91.13 21.56
CA SER A 415 -11.14 90.38 22.68
C SER A 415 -11.07 88.83 22.38
N ASP A 416 -11.95 87.86 22.71
CA ASP A 416 -13.34 87.79 23.23
C ASP A 416 -13.66 86.42 23.92
N LEU A 417 -14.95 86.06 24.00
CA LEU A 417 -15.64 85.01 24.77
C LEU A 417 -16.15 83.86 23.84
N VAL A 418 -16.50 82.61 24.23
CA VAL A 418 -16.57 81.89 25.54
C VAL A 418 -16.54 80.33 25.37
N PHE A 419 -16.42 79.59 26.49
CA PHE A 419 -16.32 78.13 26.73
C PHE A 419 -17.63 77.28 26.52
N PRO A 420 -17.81 75.97 26.95
CA PRO A 420 -16.90 74.89 27.45
C PRO A 420 -17.12 73.41 26.96
N SER A 421 -16.20 72.50 27.35
CA SER A 421 -16.39 71.03 27.64
C SER A 421 -16.51 70.00 26.48
N GLY A 422 -16.17 68.71 26.64
CA GLY A 422 -15.50 68.02 27.76
C GLY A 422 -15.37 66.47 27.64
N ARG A 423 -14.78 65.85 28.69
CA ARG A 423 -14.58 64.39 28.97
C ARG A 423 -13.52 63.59 28.16
N LYS A 424 -12.75 62.77 28.91
CA LYS A 424 -11.85 61.71 28.42
C LYS A 424 -12.26 60.36 29.03
N HIS A 425 -12.27 59.30 28.23
CA HIS A 425 -12.13 57.89 28.62
C HIS A 425 -11.15 57.23 27.63
N GLY A 426 -10.35 56.22 27.97
CA GLY A 426 -10.21 55.53 29.26
C GLY A 426 -9.43 54.21 29.09
N ALA A 427 -8.17 54.27 28.66
CA ALA A 427 -7.35 53.09 28.39
C ALA A 427 -6.63 52.58 29.66
N ARG A 428 -6.76 51.27 29.95
CA ARG A 428 -6.02 50.59 31.02
C ARG A 428 -4.85 49.81 30.44
N ASN A 429 -3.65 50.08 30.95
CA ASN A 429 -2.51 49.16 30.77
C ASN A 429 -2.69 47.94 31.66
N VAL A 430 -2.36 46.76 31.15
CA VAL A 430 -1.88 45.62 31.96
C VAL A 430 -0.63 45.09 31.29
N GLN A 431 0.50 45.28 31.95
CA GLN A 431 1.81 44.77 31.57
C GLN A 431 2.12 43.55 32.46
N MET A 432 2.62 42.47 31.86
CA MET A 432 3.04 41.26 32.59
C MET A 432 4.33 40.71 31.97
N ASP A 433 5.44 41.00 32.63
CA ASP A 433 6.76 40.50 32.28
C ASP A 433 6.95 39.05 32.76
N TYR A 434 7.47 38.17 31.90
CA TYR A 434 7.82 36.79 32.28
C TYR A 434 9.32 36.65 32.50
N GLY A 435 9.75 36.86 33.76
CA GLY A 435 11.12 36.61 34.20
C GLY A 435 11.44 35.11 34.28
N VAL A 436 12.58 34.70 33.72
CA VAL A 436 13.06 33.31 33.75
C VAL A 436 13.73 32.98 35.08
N ARG A 437 13.38 31.84 35.68
CA ARG A 437 14.14 31.19 36.77
C ARG A 437 14.65 29.82 36.32
N ALA A 438 15.86 29.47 36.74
CA ALA A 438 16.50 28.20 36.41
C ALA A 438 16.02 27.05 37.32
N ASN A 439 15.97 25.84 36.75
CA ASN A 439 15.61 24.63 37.48
C ASN A 439 16.78 24.06 38.31
N ARG A 440 16.46 23.52 39.49
CA ARG A 440 17.16 22.35 40.07
C ARG A 440 16.28 21.10 39.86
N PRO A 441 16.84 19.90 39.70
CA PRO A 441 16.05 18.68 39.50
C PRO A 441 15.50 18.13 40.83
N THR A 442 14.29 17.54 40.85
CA THR A 442 13.93 16.45 41.78
C THR A 442 12.54 15.82 41.53
N VAL A 443 12.46 14.51 41.85
CA VAL A 443 11.30 13.75 42.39
C VAL A 443 10.04 13.52 41.52
N VAL A 444 9.64 12.23 41.46
CA VAL A 444 8.32 11.76 41.01
C VAL A 444 7.26 12.14 42.05
N GLN A 445 6.32 13.02 41.70
CA GLN A 445 5.25 13.44 42.61
C GLN A 445 4.09 12.42 42.64
N THR A 446 4.07 11.55 43.65
CA THR A 446 2.97 10.62 43.94
C THR A 446 1.78 11.26 44.69
N ARG A 447 1.58 12.58 44.58
CA ARG A 447 0.54 13.35 45.28
C ARG A 447 -0.33 14.25 44.39
N CYS A 448 -0.41 13.94 43.09
CA CYS A 448 -1.38 14.60 42.20
C CYS A 448 -2.80 14.11 42.48
N ARG A 449 -3.70 15.02 42.88
CA ARG A 449 -5.11 14.72 43.12
C ARG A 449 -5.88 14.78 41.79
N TRP A 450 -5.87 13.67 41.06
CA TRP A 450 -6.56 13.50 39.78
C TRP A 450 -8.03 13.94 39.82
N ILE A 451 -8.52 14.50 38.70
CA ILE A 451 -9.89 14.96 38.47
C ILE A 451 -10.45 14.26 37.23
N ILE A 452 -11.78 14.04 37.18
CA ILE A 452 -12.44 13.46 35.99
C ILE A 452 -12.31 14.47 34.84
N GLY A 453 -11.72 14.03 33.73
CA GLY A 453 -11.41 14.87 32.58
C GLY A 453 -9.94 15.24 32.45
N ASP A 454 -9.07 14.92 33.41
CA ASP A 454 -7.62 15.14 33.28
C ASP A 454 -7.02 14.33 32.13
N VAL A 455 -5.98 14.90 31.50
CA VAL A 455 -5.14 14.21 30.53
C VAL A 455 -3.93 13.63 31.26
N THR A 456 -3.67 12.34 31.05
CA THR A 456 -2.65 11.55 31.74
C THR A 456 -1.81 10.78 30.75
N GLU A 457 -0.56 10.48 31.11
CA GLU A 457 0.21 9.44 30.45
C GLU A 457 0.00 8.12 31.20
N VAL A 458 -0.39 7.08 30.47
CA VAL A 458 -0.79 5.76 30.98
C VAL A 458 0.15 4.69 30.43
N LEU A 459 0.65 3.82 31.30
CA LEU A 459 1.49 2.68 30.91
C LEU A 459 0.62 1.51 30.41
N ASP A 460 0.42 1.43 29.10
CA ASP A 460 -0.32 0.37 28.40
C ASP A 460 0.66 -0.53 27.62
N HIS A 461 0.73 -1.83 27.98
CA HIS A 461 1.63 -2.81 27.36
C HIS A 461 3.08 -2.34 27.20
N ASN A 462 3.71 -1.87 28.28
CA ASN A 462 5.07 -1.32 28.34
C ASN A 462 5.31 -0.04 27.52
N THR A 463 4.26 0.62 27.02
CA THR A 463 4.35 1.91 26.32
C THR A 463 3.54 2.98 27.05
N TRP A 464 4.08 4.19 27.18
CA TRP A 464 3.35 5.33 27.73
C TRP A 464 2.48 5.96 26.64
N LYS A 465 1.17 6.04 26.88
CA LYS A 465 0.18 6.59 25.94
C LYS A 465 -0.64 7.69 26.60
N LEU A 466 -1.02 8.71 25.84
CA LEU A 466 -1.92 9.75 26.34
C LEU A 466 -3.35 9.21 26.46
N GLY A 467 -4.00 9.49 27.59
CA GLY A 467 -5.38 9.10 27.85
C GLY A 467 -6.10 10.06 28.80
N LYS A 468 -7.41 10.23 28.59
CA LYS A 468 -8.26 11.13 29.39
C LYS A 468 -9.05 10.34 30.43
N ILE A 469 -8.97 10.73 31.70
CA ILE A 469 -9.73 10.09 32.79
C ILE A 469 -11.23 10.29 32.54
N ALA A 470 -11.97 9.20 32.39
CA ALA A 470 -13.40 9.19 32.11
C ALA A 470 -14.24 8.93 33.36
N ARG A 471 -13.76 8.09 34.28
CA ARG A 471 -14.42 7.79 35.57
C ARG A 471 -13.38 7.32 36.59
N MET A 472 -13.62 7.61 37.87
CA MET A 472 -12.85 7.05 38.99
C MET A 472 -13.61 5.87 39.61
N LEU A 473 -12.87 4.88 40.07
CA LEU A 473 -13.37 3.74 40.83
C LEU A 473 -12.80 3.80 42.25
N SER A 474 -13.52 3.20 43.21
CA SER A 474 -12.94 2.88 44.51
C SER A 474 -11.69 2.00 44.36
N ASN A 475 -10.74 2.13 45.28
CA ASN A 475 -9.48 1.39 45.33
C ASN A 475 -8.39 1.82 44.31
N ASN A 476 -8.27 3.13 44.01
CA ASN A 476 -7.20 3.71 43.19
C ASN A 476 -7.15 3.25 41.72
N TYR A 477 -8.27 2.78 41.17
CA TYR A 477 -8.42 2.47 39.75
C TYR A 477 -9.16 3.59 38.99
N PHE A 478 -8.72 3.83 37.76
CA PHE A 478 -9.22 4.87 36.87
C PHE A 478 -9.66 4.25 35.54
N VAL A 479 -10.87 4.57 35.10
CA VAL A 479 -11.37 4.27 33.76
C VAL A 479 -10.87 5.37 32.83
N ILE A 480 -10.03 5.03 31.86
CA ILE A 480 -9.35 5.99 30.98
C ILE A 480 -9.65 5.68 29.52
N ARG A 481 -9.91 6.74 28.75
CA ARG A 481 -9.96 6.69 27.29
C ARG A 481 -8.59 7.03 26.72
N LEU A 482 -7.86 6.02 26.24
CA LEU A 482 -6.61 6.24 25.49
C LEU A 482 -6.90 7.00 24.18
N ALA A 483 -5.97 7.83 23.71
CA ALA A 483 -6.10 8.53 22.44
C ALA A 483 -6.29 7.55 21.25
N ASP A 484 -5.54 6.45 21.28
CA ASP A 484 -5.46 5.45 20.20
C ASP A 484 -6.53 4.34 20.31
N CYS A 485 -7.46 4.43 21.27
CA CYS A 485 -8.46 3.39 21.50
C CYS A 485 -9.87 3.96 21.73
N ILE A 486 -10.85 3.38 21.03
CA ILE A 486 -12.28 3.72 21.20
C ILE A 486 -12.82 3.14 22.51
N GLN A 487 -12.24 2.03 22.99
CA GLN A 487 -12.65 1.36 24.23
C GLN A 487 -12.04 2.04 25.46
N LEU A 488 -12.85 2.13 26.52
CA LEU A 488 -12.37 2.49 27.85
C LEU A 488 -11.62 1.30 28.47
N LYS A 489 -10.49 1.58 29.12
CA LYS A 489 -9.69 0.60 29.87
C LYS A 489 -9.55 1.04 31.33
N GLU A 490 -9.40 0.09 32.24
CA GLU A 490 -9.13 0.34 33.66
C GLU A 490 -7.63 0.24 33.97
N PHE A 491 -7.11 1.20 34.73
CA PHE A 491 -5.70 1.28 35.12
C PHE A 491 -5.57 1.67 36.59
N HIS A 492 -4.59 1.07 37.29
CA HIS A 492 -4.25 1.45 38.67
C HIS A 492 -3.42 2.74 38.69
N ILE A 493 -3.48 3.51 39.79
CA ILE A 493 -2.77 4.79 39.94
C ILE A 493 -1.26 4.71 39.67
N SER A 494 -0.62 3.57 39.95
CA SER A 494 0.81 3.34 39.68
C SER A 494 1.17 3.29 38.18
N SER A 495 0.18 3.12 37.31
CA SER A 495 0.34 3.14 35.85
C SER A 495 0.13 4.54 35.24
N LEU A 496 -0.07 5.58 36.07
CA LEU A 496 -0.37 6.95 35.64
C LEU A 496 0.79 7.90 35.99
N ARG A 497 1.06 8.84 35.09
CA ARG A 497 1.90 10.01 35.38
C ARG A 497 1.31 11.28 34.76
N VAL A 498 1.67 12.43 35.33
CA VAL A 498 1.35 13.74 34.73
C VAL A 498 2.11 13.83 33.40
N PRO A 499 1.46 14.22 32.28
CA PRO A 499 2.16 14.39 31.01
C PRO A 499 3.28 15.41 31.13
N ALA A 500 4.46 15.08 30.64
CA ALA A 500 5.56 16.05 30.64
C ALA A 500 5.28 17.14 29.57
N PRO A 501 5.48 18.44 29.88
CA PRO A 501 5.38 19.47 28.86
C PRO A 501 6.46 19.24 27.79
N ALA A 502 6.04 18.87 26.58
CA ALA A 502 6.95 18.52 25.50
C ALA A 502 7.78 19.74 25.07
N ALA A 503 9.11 19.64 25.21
CA ALA A 503 10.03 20.63 24.65
C ALA A 503 9.95 20.60 23.11
N PRO A 504 9.87 21.76 22.42
CA PRO A 504 9.69 21.79 20.97
C PRO A 504 10.96 21.40 20.22
N HIS A 505 10.97 20.23 19.59
CA HIS A 505 12.03 19.82 18.66
C HIS A 505 11.75 20.33 17.24
N SER A 506 12.16 21.58 16.96
CA SER A 506 12.45 22.05 15.61
C SER A 506 13.97 22.04 15.37
N ARG A 507 14.44 21.42 14.29
CA ARG A 507 15.87 21.41 13.92
C ARG A 507 16.35 22.83 13.58
N GLN A 508 17.22 23.41 14.40
CA GLN A 508 18.25 24.35 13.95
C GLN A 508 19.60 23.98 14.56
N LEU A 509 20.49 23.48 13.71
CA LEU A 509 21.94 23.51 13.89
C LEU A 509 22.41 24.89 13.37
N SER A 510 23.44 25.55 13.91
CA SER A 510 24.22 25.27 15.12
C SER A 510 25.09 26.49 15.44
N VAL A 511 25.21 26.87 16.71
CA VAL A 511 26.33 27.68 17.22
C VAL A 511 26.80 27.03 18.52
N ALA A 512 28.08 26.70 18.60
CA ALA A 512 28.72 26.16 19.80
C ALA A 512 29.65 27.20 20.42
N ASP A 513 29.88 27.09 21.73
CA ASP A 513 30.64 28.05 22.51
C ASP A 513 32.12 28.13 22.13
N LYS A 514 32.71 29.32 22.28
CA LYS A 514 33.68 29.63 23.36
C LYS A 514 34.37 30.98 23.14
N LYS A 515 34.69 31.69 24.23
CA LYS A 515 35.66 32.78 24.18
C LYS A 515 36.31 33.11 25.54
N SER A 516 37.28 32.30 25.97
CA SER A 516 38.38 32.75 26.85
C SER A 516 39.46 31.69 27.02
N GLU A 517 40.51 31.73 26.20
CA GLU A 517 41.89 31.56 26.66
C GLU A 517 42.85 32.13 25.61
N ALA A 518 44.12 32.33 25.98
CA ALA A 518 45.05 33.19 25.26
C ALA A 518 46.32 32.46 24.80
N MET A 519 47.22 33.24 24.20
CA MET A 519 48.61 32.93 23.79
C MET A 519 48.86 32.20 22.46
N ASN A 520 49.72 32.87 21.68
CA ASN A 520 50.83 32.36 20.88
C ASN A 520 50.67 31.83 19.44
N LEU A 521 51.16 32.69 18.53
CA LEU A 521 52.19 32.43 17.52
C LEU A 521 51.82 31.90 16.10
N LYS A 522 51.83 32.89 15.18
CA LYS A 522 52.67 32.95 13.96
C LYS A 522 52.18 32.40 12.60
N THR A 523 52.03 33.39 11.69
CA THR A 523 52.53 33.47 10.29
C THR A 523 51.87 32.77 9.11
N LYS A 524 51.46 33.63 8.14
CA LYS A 524 51.61 33.52 6.66
C LYS A 524 50.72 32.47 5.95
N LEU A 525 50.26 32.64 4.69
CA LEU A 525 50.47 33.69 3.66
C LEU A 525 49.26 33.74 2.67
N ALA A 526 49.01 34.91 2.03
CA ALA A 526 48.58 35.16 0.61
C ALA A 526 47.53 34.27 -0.13
N ARG A 527 46.70 34.75 -1.09
CA ARG A 527 46.48 36.07 -1.74
C ARG A 527 45.21 36.07 -2.65
N ARG A 528 44.78 37.29 -3.08
CA ARG A 528 43.82 37.63 -4.19
C ARG A 528 42.32 37.27 -3.98
N GLY A 529 41.33 38.08 -4.41
CA GLY A 529 41.40 39.50 -4.82
C GLY A 529 40.20 40.09 -5.61
N GLN A 530 39.65 41.22 -5.13
CA GLN A 530 38.93 42.31 -5.87
C GLN A 530 37.51 42.11 -6.49
N VAL A 531 36.93 43.26 -6.91
CA VAL A 531 35.53 43.64 -7.28
C VAL A 531 35.64 44.82 -8.32
N PRO A 532 34.62 45.61 -8.80
CA PRO A 532 33.13 45.55 -8.81
C PRO A 532 32.38 45.99 -10.14
N TYR A 533 31.02 45.92 -10.17
CA TYR A 533 29.96 46.74 -10.87
C TYR A 533 30.04 47.17 -12.39
N ASP A 534 28.95 47.49 -13.15
CA ASP A 534 27.51 47.82 -12.87
C ASP A 534 26.46 46.98 -13.69
N ALA A 535 25.54 47.38 -14.61
CA ALA A 535 25.28 48.60 -15.41
C ALA A 535 23.78 48.86 -15.83
N VAL A 536 23.52 50.00 -16.50
CA VAL A 536 22.24 50.70 -16.87
C VAL A 536 21.47 50.19 -18.12
N PRO A 537 20.14 50.43 -18.21
CA PRO A 537 19.45 50.69 -19.51
C PRO A 537 18.62 52.01 -19.58
N ARG A 538 18.45 52.59 -20.79
CA ARG A 538 17.59 53.79 -21.06
C ARG A 538 16.83 53.72 -22.42
N ARG A 539 15.80 54.57 -22.57
CA ARG A 539 14.76 54.60 -23.64
C ARG A 539 15.12 55.43 -24.90
N SER A 540 14.36 55.29 -26.00
CA SER A 540 13.97 56.43 -26.88
C SER A 540 12.67 56.19 -27.71
N ASN A 541 12.14 57.24 -28.38
CA ASN A 541 10.96 57.25 -29.30
C ASN A 541 9.58 56.91 -28.63
N LYS A 542 8.35 57.11 -29.18
CA LYS A 542 7.75 57.95 -30.27
C LYS A 542 6.25 58.29 -29.90
N LYS A 543 5.45 58.97 -30.75
CA LYS A 543 4.03 59.41 -30.48
C LYS A 543 3.24 59.64 -31.82
N ARG A 544 1.89 59.45 -31.87
CA ARG A 544 0.84 59.73 -32.94
C ARG A 544 0.15 58.47 -33.54
N LYS A 545 -1.12 58.46 -34.02
CA LYS A 545 -2.19 59.49 -34.23
C LYS A 545 -3.64 58.87 -34.10
N ALA A 546 -4.71 59.69 -34.15
CA ALA A 546 -6.16 59.31 -34.16
C ALA A 546 -6.66 58.88 -35.58
N ARG A 547 -7.89 58.39 -35.87
CA ARG A 547 -9.31 58.61 -35.44
C ARG A 547 -10.09 57.26 -35.39
N GLU A 548 -11.23 57.01 -34.72
CA GLU A 548 -12.56 57.67 -34.60
C GLU A 548 -13.50 57.42 -35.81
N ASP A 549 -14.56 56.59 -35.63
CA ASP A 549 -15.93 56.76 -36.17
C ASP A 549 -16.93 55.63 -35.74
N THR A 550 -18.25 55.87 -35.91
CA THR A 550 -19.43 55.05 -35.48
C THR A 550 -19.88 54.02 -36.57
N SER A 551 -20.92 53.14 -36.47
CA SER A 551 -22.24 53.15 -35.79
C SER A 551 -22.96 51.76 -35.83
N VAL A 552 -24.07 51.59 -35.08
CA VAL A 552 -25.34 50.82 -35.38
C VAL A 552 -25.25 49.35 -35.94
N HIS A 553 -25.64 48.26 -35.23
CA HIS A 553 -27.00 47.71 -34.95
C HIS A 553 -27.83 47.19 -36.17
N PRO A 554 -28.79 46.23 -36.03
CA PRO A 554 -28.82 44.95 -35.28
C PRO A 554 -29.56 43.78 -36.04
N ARG A 555 -30.07 42.74 -35.32
CA ARG A 555 -30.95 41.60 -35.78
C ARG A 555 -30.22 40.41 -36.44
N LYS A 556 -30.76 39.17 -36.52
CA LYS A 556 -32.11 38.60 -36.28
C LYS A 556 -32.12 37.37 -35.34
N ARG A 557 -33.31 36.99 -34.84
CA ARG A 557 -33.67 35.67 -34.27
C ARG A 557 -34.01 34.67 -35.38
N THR A 558 -33.79 33.37 -35.13
CA THR A 558 -34.76 32.29 -35.43
C THR A 558 -34.51 31.05 -34.56
N GLN A 559 -35.57 30.28 -34.34
CA GLN A 559 -35.69 28.90 -33.84
C GLN A 559 -36.86 28.27 -34.63
N PRO A 560 -37.29 27.03 -34.33
CA PRO A 560 -36.59 25.74 -34.34
C PRO A 560 -37.21 24.82 -35.42
N GLU A 561 -36.88 23.52 -35.48
CA GLU A 561 -37.90 22.49 -35.83
C GLU A 561 -37.49 21.05 -35.46
N ASN A 562 -38.43 20.11 -35.63
CA ASN A 562 -38.36 18.72 -35.15
C ASN A 562 -38.06 17.72 -36.28
N ALA A 563 -37.52 16.55 -35.95
CA ALA A 563 -37.56 15.36 -36.80
C ALA A 563 -37.71 14.06 -35.98
N THR A 564 -38.43 13.09 -36.53
CA THR A 564 -38.87 11.85 -35.85
C THR A 564 -37.99 10.63 -36.09
N ARG A 565 -38.06 9.69 -35.13
CA ARG A 565 -37.97 8.20 -35.27
C ARG A 565 -37.01 7.61 -36.32
N ALA A 566 -36.06 6.82 -35.84
CA ALA A 566 -35.68 5.55 -36.48
C ALA A 566 -35.39 4.50 -35.40
N CYS A 567 -35.67 3.23 -35.68
CA CYS A 567 -35.22 2.10 -34.86
C CYS A 567 -34.00 1.46 -35.55
N GLY A 568 -32.99 1.06 -34.78
CA GLY A 568 -31.81 0.36 -35.27
C GLY A 568 -31.27 -0.57 -34.19
N LEU A 569 -30.86 -1.77 -34.58
CA LEU A 569 -30.21 -2.75 -33.71
C LEU A 569 -28.72 -2.41 -33.60
N ASP A 570 -28.12 -2.66 -32.44
CA ASP A 570 -26.82 -3.32 -32.40
C ASP A 570 -26.55 -3.95 -31.02
N GLY A 571 -25.79 -5.04 -30.99
CA GLY A 571 -25.56 -5.84 -29.79
C GLY A 571 -24.10 -5.87 -29.35
N SER A 572 -23.82 -5.53 -28.08
CA SER A 572 -22.48 -5.64 -27.49
C SER A 572 -22.30 -6.95 -26.72
N SER A 573 -21.65 -7.93 -27.35
CA SER A 573 -21.32 -9.22 -26.72
C SER A 573 -20.14 -9.10 -25.75
N PHE A 574 -20.41 -9.13 -24.44
CA PHE A 574 -19.35 -9.15 -23.42
C PHE A 574 -18.67 -10.53 -23.35
N GLN A 575 -17.65 -10.72 -24.18
CA GLN A 575 -16.79 -11.91 -24.12
C GLN A 575 -15.91 -11.92 -22.86
N TYR A 576 -15.87 -13.07 -22.19
CA TYR A 576 -14.93 -13.34 -21.10
C TYR A 576 -13.49 -13.37 -21.63
N ARG A 577 -12.56 -12.70 -20.93
CA ARG A 577 -11.11 -12.94 -21.05
C ARG A 577 -10.53 -13.27 -19.66
N PRO A 578 -9.99 -14.48 -19.43
CA PRO A 578 -9.45 -14.86 -18.13
C PRO A 578 -8.05 -14.25 -17.90
N PRO A 579 -7.69 -13.90 -16.65
CA PRO A 579 -6.35 -13.42 -16.33
C PRO A 579 -5.31 -14.54 -16.49
N GLN A 580 -4.15 -14.19 -17.06
CA GLN A 580 -3.05 -15.12 -17.29
C GLN A 580 -2.29 -15.37 -15.98
N PHE A 581 -2.06 -16.65 -15.65
CA PHE A 581 -1.21 -17.01 -14.50
C PHE A 581 0.27 -16.83 -14.86
N ILE A 582 0.90 -15.81 -14.25
CA ILE A 582 2.36 -15.63 -14.29
C ILE A 582 3.04 -16.86 -13.66
N ARG A 583 4.13 -17.30 -14.28
CA ARG A 583 4.97 -18.41 -13.80
C ARG A 583 6.00 -17.82 -12.84
N GLU A 584 5.99 -18.26 -11.58
CA GLU A 584 7.14 -18.04 -10.70
C GLU A 584 8.30 -18.91 -11.19
N GLU A 585 9.31 -18.28 -11.80
CA GLU A 585 10.56 -18.94 -12.18
C GLU A 585 11.49 -19.09 -10.97
N THR A 586 12.49 -19.95 -11.11
CA THR A 586 13.34 -20.38 -9.98
C THR A 586 14.61 -19.55 -9.87
N ASP A 587 14.93 -19.09 -8.65
CA ASP A 587 16.22 -18.49 -8.33
C ASP A 587 17.39 -19.42 -8.72
N GLU A 588 18.16 -19.00 -9.73
CA GLU A 588 19.52 -19.48 -9.94
C GLU A 588 20.51 -18.36 -9.62
N CYS A 589 21.58 -18.69 -8.90
CA CYS A 589 22.67 -17.77 -8.61
C CYS A 589 24.00 -18.47 -8.88
N SER A 590 24.69 -18.00 -9.90
CA SER A 590 25.90 -18.59 -10.45
C SER A 590 27.12 -18.38 -9.55
N VAL A 591 27.98 -19.39 -9.47
CA VAL A 591 29.39 -19.25 -9.10
C VAL A 591 30.22 -20.08 -10.08
N ALA A 592 31.19 -19.45 -10.72
CA ALA A 592 31.92 -20.04 -11.85
C ALA A 592 33.00 -21.04 -11.43
N SER A 593 33.36 -21.94 -12.36
CA SER A 593 34.74 -22.41 -12.60
C SER A 593 34.81 -23.11 -13.96
N CYS A 594 35.86 -22.85 -14.72
CA CYS A 594 36.10 -23.48 -16.02
C CYS A 594 36.81 -24.84 -15.87
N SER A 595 36.61 -25.73 -16.84
CA SER A 595 37.61 -26.73 -17.21
C SER A 595 37.42 -27.13 -18.66
N ILE A 596 38.52 -27.15 -19.42
CA ILE A 596 38.55 -27.55 -20.83
C ILE A 596 38.46 -29.08 -20.95
N ASN A 597 38.09 -29.59 -22.13
CA ASN A 597 38.62 -30.81 -22.74
C ASN A 597 37.94 -31.05 -24.09
N ASP A 598 38.63 -30.68 -25.17
CA ASP A 598 38.38 -31.24 -26.50
C ASP A 598 39.07 -32.60 -26.61
N SER A 599 38.37 -33.60 -27.15
CA SER A 599 39.03 -34.73 -27.85
C SER A 599 38.03 -35.50 -28.72
N GLU A 600 38.19 -35.34 -30.03
CA GLU A 600 38.06 -36.38 -31.06
C GLU A 600 36.68 -37.02 -31.38
N ASN A 601 36.23 -36.70 -32.60
CA ASN A 601 35.98 -37.64 -33.69
C ASN A 601 35.27 -38.98 -33.37
N PHE A 602 34.14 -39.20 -34.06
CA PHE A 602 34.16 -40.19 -35.14
C PHE A 602 33.41 -39.68 -36.37
N ALA A 603 33.89 -40.05 -37.55
CA ALA A 603 33.39 -39.50 -38.81
C ALA A 603 32.16 -40.26 -39.33
N ASN A 604 31.31 -39.57 -40.09
CA ASN A 604 30.94 -40.02 -41.43
C ASN A 604 30.38 -38.86 -42.27
N ALA A 605 31.28 -38.22 -43.02
CA ALA A 605 30.93 -37.71 -44.34
C ALA A 605 30.88 -38.91 -45.32
N ARG A 606 30.36 -38.84 -46.55
CA ARG A 606 29.97 -37.70 -47.39
C ARG A 606 29.12 -38.28 -48.53
N GLU A 607 28.24 -37.49 -49.14
CA GLU A 607 27.96 -37.69 -50.57
C GLU A 607 28.31 -36.43 -51.38
N ARG A 608 28.57 -36.62 -52.66
CA ARG A 608 29.30 -35.69 -53.53
C ARG A 608 28.35 -34.91 -54.43
N ARG A 609 28.69 -33.64 -54.67
CA ARG A 609 29.26 -33.19 -55.97
C ARG A 609 29.89 -31.79 -55.83
N ARG A 610 30.75 -31.44 -56.79
CA ARG A 610 31.48 -30.17 -56.93
C ARG A 610 31.37 -29.72 -58.38
N SER A 611 30.81 -28.54 -58.63
CA SER A 611 30.99 -27.73 -59.86
C SER A 611 30.06 -26.52 -59.82
N VAL A 612 30.35 -25.34 -60.39
CA VAL A 612 31.58 -24.67 -60.87
C VAL A 612 31.20 -23.18 -61.00
N GLY A 613 32.14 -22.24 -60.82
CA GLY A 613 31.99 -20.86 -61.33
C GLY A 613 31.36 -19.82 -60.37
N PHE A 614 31.93 -18.62 -60.43
CA PHE A 614 31.49 -17.35 -59.84
C PHE A 614 30.98 -16.42 -60.97
N PRO A 615 30.41 -15.22 -60.70
CA PRO A 615 29.83 -14.69 -59.46
C PRO A 615 28.35 -14.27 -59.64
N ASP A 616 27.72 -13.67 -58.62
CA ASP A 616 27.02 -12.38 -58.75
C ASP A 616 26.58 -11.79 -57.39
N ASP A 617 26.30 -10.49 -57.41
CA ASP A 617 26.17 -9.51 -56.33
C ASP A 617 25.31 -9.85 -55.08
N ALA A 618 25.86 -9.52 -53.90
CA ALA A 618 25.23 -8.62 -52.91
C ALA A 618 26.19 -8.29 -51.74
N MET A 619 26.80 -7.10 -51.73
CA MET A 619 27.59 -6.62 -50.57
C MET A 619 27.47 -5.12 -50.27
N SER A 620 26.96 -4.83 -49.08
CA SER A 620 27.45 -3.82 -48.12
C SER A 620 27.94 -2.45 -48.63
N ALA A 621 27.15 -1.40 -48.41
CA ALA A 621 27.67 -0.10 -47.94
C ALA A 621 26.62 0.67 -47.11
N CYS A 622 27.07 1.40 -46.10
CA CYS A 622 26.31 2.50 -45.47
C CYS A 622 26.53 3.78 -46.32
N PRO A 623 25.62 4.77 -46.24
CA PRO A 623 26.09 6.08 -45.80
C PRO A 623 25.07 6.84 -44.93
N CYS A 624 25.36 8.11 -44.61
CA CYS A 624 24.64 8.92 -43.63
C CYS A 624 24.25 10.33 -44.13
N THR A 625 23.09 10.80 -43.68
CA THR A 625 22.66 12.19 -43.43
C THR A 625 22.42 13.21 -44.57
N SER A 626 21.47 14.13 -44.28
CA SER A 626 21.06 15.38 -44.95
C SER A 626 20.09 15.27 -46.15
N GLY A 627 18.99 16.06 -46.20
CA GLY A 627 18.38 16.88 -45.14
C GLY A 627 17.27 17.85 -45.64
N MET A 628 16.28 18.14 -44.77
CA MET A 628 15.13 19.07 -44.98
C MET A 628 14.15 18.61 -46.09
N ASP A 629 12.87 18.99 -46.12
CA ASP A 629 12.11 20.04 -45.42
C ASP A 629 11.25 19.56 -44.22
N ALA A 630 10.42 20.45 -43.67
CA ALA A 630 9.62 20.26 -42.46
C ALA A 630 8.13 20.53 -42.70
N ASP A 631 7.25 19.86 -41.94
CA ASP A 631 6.02 20.49 -41.45
C ASP A 631 5.41 19.75 -40.23
N ALA A 632 4.58 20.49 -39.47
CA ALA A 632 3.63 20.04 -38.43
C ALA A 632 4.01 18.83 -37.53
N ALA A 633 4.62 19.08 -36.37
CA ALA A 633 4.65 18.11 -35.27
C ALA A 633 3.28 17.97 -34.57
N ALA A 634 2.91 16.74 -34.21
CA ALA A 634 1.85 16.43 -33.27
C ALA A 634 2.45 15.77 -32.01
N ASP A 635 1.94 16.12 -30.83
CA ASP A 635 2.49 15.66 -29.56
C ASP A 635 2.09 14.21 -29.23
N ASP A 636 2.92 13.24 -29.64
CA ASP A 636 2.83 11.85 -29.19
C ASP A 636 3.26 11.71 -27.71
N GLU A 637 2.33 11.97 -26.80
CA GLU A 637 2.45 11.62 -25.37
C GLU A 637 2.72 10.11 -25.23
N PRO A 638 3.89 9.69 -24.69
CA PRO A 638 4.17 8.27 -24.52
C PRO A 638 3.25 7.69 -23.45
N ALA A 639 2.52 6.62 -23.78
CA ALA A 639 1.60 5.95 -22.86
C ALA A 639 2.37 5.18 -21.76
N ILE A 640 2.88 5.90 -20.76
CA ILE A 640 3.66 5.37 -19.63
C ILE A 640 2.91 4.22 -18.96
N GLY A 641 3.59 3.09 -18.77
CA GLY A 641 2.97 1.93 -18.13
C GLY A 641 2.57 2.23 -16.69
N VAL A 642 1.38 1.76 -16.27
CA VAL A 642 0.93 1.93 -14.87
C VAL A 642 1.97 1.40 -13.88
N HIS A 643 2.61 0.27 -14.20
CA HIS A 643 3.72 -0.30 -13.40
C HIS A 643 4.93 0.63 -13.31
N GLU A 644 5.22 1.43 -14.33
CA GLU A 644 6.36 2.35 -14.33
C GLU A 644 6.10 3.55 -13.40
N LEU A 645 4.88 4.11 -13.43
CA LEU A 645 4.44 5.13 -12.48
C LEU A 645 4.39 4.61 -11.02
N GLU A 646 3.92 3.37 -10.83
CA GLU A 646 3.98 2.68 -9.52
C GLU A 646 5.42 2.48 -9.03
N LEU A 647 6.32 2.09 -9.93
CA LEU A 647 7.75 1.93 -9.66
C LEU A 647 8.43 3.27 -9.33
N GLU A 648 8.16 4.34 -10.08
CA GLU A 648 8.69 5.68 -9.80
C GLU A 648 8.22 6.23 -8.45
N ALA A 649 6.93 6.08 -8.12
CA ALA A 649 6.41 6.45 -6.80
C ALA A 649 7.12 5.70 -5.66
N TYR A 650 7.46 4.43 -5.87
CA TYR A 650 8.28 3.65 -4.93
C TYR A 650 9.73 4.11 -4.87
N GLN A 651 10.35 4.44 -6.01
CA GLN A 651 11.72 4.98 -6.05
C GLN A 651 11.83 6.30 -5.28
N LEU A 652 10.86 7.20 -5.45
CA LEU A 652 10.81 8.50 -4.79
C LEU A 652 10.56 8.37 -3.28
N THR A 653 9.62 7.51 -2.86
CA THR A 653 9.37 7.26 -1.43
C THR A 653 10.55 6.57 -0.74
N MET A 654 11.20 5.60 -1.40
CA MET A 654 12.45 4.99 -0.94
C MET A 654 13.57 6.05 -0.78
N ARG A 655 13.79 6.91 -1.79
CA ARG A 655 14.79 8.00 -1.73
C ARG A 655 14.51 8.97 -0.58
N ALA A 656 13.26 9.40 -0.41
CA ALA A 656 12.86 10.33 0.66
C ALA A 656 13.05 9.73 2.07
N LEU A 657 12.77 8.43 2.25
CA LEU A 657 12.98 7.75 3.53
C LEU A 657 14.47 7.58 3.85
N TYR A 658 15.30 7.16 2.89
CA TYR A 658 16.75 7.07 3.09
C TYR A 658 17.40 8.44 3.37
N ALA A 659 16.92 9.50 2.72
CA ALA A 659 17.35 10.88 3.01
C ALA A 659 16.92 11.39 4.40
N SER A 660 15.99 10.71 5.09
CA SER A 660 15.55 11.10 6.44
C SER A 660 16.47 10.59 7.56
N GLY A 661 17.25 9.53 7.29
CA GLY A 661 18.13 8.85 8.25
C GLY A 661 18.07 7.32 8.13
N PRO A 662 18.68 6.57 9.06
CA PRO A 662 18.55 5.12 9.11
C PRO A 662 17.09 4.71 9.37
N LEU A 663 16.60 3.76 8.57
CA LEU A 663 15.23 3.25 8.68
C LEU A 663 14.97 2.60 10.04
N THR A 664 13.79 2.89 10.60
CA THR A 664 13.23 2.16 11.74
C THR A 664 12.45 0.92 11.27
N TRP A 665 12.35 -0.10 12.12
CA TRP A 665 11.57 -1.32 11.85
C TRP A 665 10.11 -1.04 11.45
N GLU A 666 9.50 0.03 11.96
CA GLU A 666 8.15 0.43 11.56
C GLU A 666 8.14 0.95 10.11
N GLN A 667 9.11 1.77 9.72
CA GLN A 667 9.25 2.25 8.33
C GLN A 667 9.59 1.12 7.35
N GLU A 668 10.39 0.12 7.74
CA GLU A 668 10.63 -1.09 6.95
C GLU A 668 9.33 -1.92 6.76
N SER A 669 8.50 -2.01 7.80
CA SER A 669 7.19 -2.67 7.70
C SER A 669 6.22 -1.91 6.79
N LEU A 670 6.26 -0.57 6.80
CA LEU A 670 5.46 0.26 5.91
C LEU A 670 5.95 0.15 4.46
N LEU A 671 7.27 0.14 4.22
CA LEU A 671 7.86 -0.09 2.90
C LEU A 671 7.51 -1.46 2.33
N THR A 672 7.53 -2.52 3.13
CA THR A 672 7.13 -3.86 2.66
C THR A 672 5.64 -3.96 2.35
N ASN A 673 4.76 -3.29 3.12
CA ASN A 673 3.34 -3.18 2.76
C ASN A 673 3.12 -2.35 1.49
N LEU A 674 3.80 -1.21 1.35
CA LEU A 674 3.70 -0.31 0.21
C LEU A 674 4.18 -0.99 -1.09
N ARG A 675 5.31 -1.71 -1.02
CA ARG A 675 5.83 -2.56 -2.10
C ARG A 675 4.81 -3.59 -2.60
N LEU A 676 4.09 -4.24 -1.67
CA LEU A 676 3.04 -5.21 -2.00
C LEU A 676 1.79 -4.55 -2.59
N SER A 677 1.45 -3.32 -2.18
CA SER A 677 0.32 -2.57 -2.75
C SER A 677 0.58 -2.00 -4.16
N LEU A 678 1.85 -1.82 -4.54
CA LEU A 678 2.28 -1.34 -5.85
C LEU A 678 2.81 -2.46 -6.77
N ASN A 679 2.56 -3.73 -6.43
CA ASN A 679 2.98 -4.92 -7.22
C ASN A 679 4.49 -5.07 -7.47
N ILE A 680 5.35 -4.44 -6.66
CA ILE A 680 6.80 -4.32 -6.95
C ILE A 680 7.56 -5.58 -6.54
N SER A 681 8.32 -6.14 -7.49
CA SER A 681 9.04 -7.40 -7.31
C SER A 681 10.17 -7.28 -6.28
N ASN A 682 10.60 -8.42 -5.73
CA ASN A 682 11.77 -8.48 -4.84
C ASN A 682 13.01 -7.91 -5.56
N ASP A 683 13.20 -8.23 -6.84
CA ASP A 683 14.35 -7.76 -7.63
C ASP A 683 14.32 -6.28 -7.91
N GLN A 684 13.15 -5.70 -8.22
CA GLN A 684 13.01 -4.26 -8.42
C GLN A 684 13.38 -3.50 -7.13
N HIS A 685 12.91 -3.98 -5.97
CA HIS A 685 13.29 -3.43 -4.67
C HIS A 685 14.79 -3.61 -4.35
N LEU A 686 15.36 -4.78 -4.62
CA LEU A 686 16.79 -5.07 -4.40
C LEU A 686 17.71 -4.35 -5.41
N ARG A 687 17.21 -3.97 -6.59
CA ARG A 687 17.91 -3.05 -7.52
C ARG A 687 17.89 -1.63 -6.96
N GLN A 688 16.74 -1.13 -6.49
CA GLN A 688 16.66 0.22 -5.90
C GLN A 688 17.51 0.36 -4.64
N LEU A 689 17.53 -0.65 -3.76
CA LEU A 689 18.44 -0.68 -2.60
C LEU A 689 19.92 -0.64 -3.01
N ARG A 690 20.31 -1.38 -4.06
CA ARG A 690 21.68 -1.32 -4.61
C ARG A 690 22.00 0.04 -5.20
N HIS A 691 21.06 0.68 -5.92
CA HIS A 691 21.26 2.04 -6.41
C HIS A 691 21.49 3.04 -5.27
N LEU A 692 20.63 3.04 -4.24
CA LEU A 692 20.76 3.90 -3.05
C LEU A 692 22.05 3.71 -2.24
N LEU A 693 22.65 2.51 -2.29
CA LEU A 693 23.93 2.19 -1.66
C LEU A 693 25.14 2.40 -2.58
N SER A 694 24.91 2.81 -3.83
CA SER A 694 25.94 3.06 -4.86
C SER A 694 26.10 4.53 -5.24
N SER A 695 25.11 5.36 -4.92
CA SER A 695 25.21 6.82 -4.99
C SER A 695 26.04 7.36 -3.81
N PRO A 696 27.13 8.11 -4.05
CA PRO A 696 27.92 8.76 -3.00
C PRO A 696 27.21 9.96 -2.36
#